data_AF-A0A6I3M5S3-F1
#
_entry.id   AF-A0A6I3M5S3-F1
#
_cell.length_a   1.000
_cell.length_b   1.000
_cell.length_c   1.000
_cell.angle_alpha   90.00
_cell.angle_beta   90.00
_cell.angle_gamma   90.00
#
_symmetry.space_group_name_H-M   'P 1'
#
loop_
_entity.id
_entity.type
_entity.pdbx_description
1 polymer ?
#
loop_
_entity_poly.entity_id
_entity_poly.type
_entity_poly.pdbx_seq_one_letter_code
_entity_poly.pdbx_strand_id
1 'polypeptide(L)'
;MRTARPGILSLAIAAALALALPLGLSPALAEELPPSAPVETTEAPPPESPAPTEPAAPVEATEPAAPPEKTASPQPEAQQLAAQALAAPPEIVNDVPSISIQLPEGYSLDGDLNASKDEIPVDPDTEDHSLLTLVDPANAANNLTDASLEEIKGRGNFTWTLDKKPYQIKFDSSTPILGMQSAKTWILLANHADPSLLRNKVAYDLAAAFGLPGTPDSRFVDLTINGEYLGNYLLSEKVEVKKNRLELADPGGILLELDNNYGTAEDFYFHTQRSNTLFVLKDAVEDVDDPLAPPLADAYADIQDYLDEIESHLYANDPDWDALSALIDVESFIKYYFVFEVAENPEITQSSVFFWRDGVNDVLHAGPVWDFDSAFAEYVSENLGGDPRQDYVMNGQFFRNKGNGWYTQFMRIPEFVEAVRDLYDNELKAIIDELPTKIDEYAAGIPESADANFDTWDVLGGPGEFNGGHVIADTWQGEVDYLRDWVERRIAHLATVYGVGNPMLTYSAHVQSLGWQQSRTGGQVAGTAGKSLRVEALDLELDANGLSGVLQSRGHVQSIGWTGWQNGDTVLGTTGRGLRLEALQFRLTDQLASNFDIEYRAHVAKVGWMPWVENGAVTGTTGRGLPIEAVQIRLIEREPVVGSSVFYRAHVAKIGWMSEVSDGAVAGTTGQSLAMQALEASVVSSEYSGGIQYRAHVQSLGWMPWTNSPNYIGTVGQNLRMEALQIQLTGDIAAHYSIRYSAHVQGIGWQSWVADGQTAGTTGQAKRVEAIKIELVPKP
;
A
#
# COMPACT_ATOMS: atom_id res chain seq x y z
N MET A 1 -29.31 -2.74 -43.87
CA MET A 1 -29.17 -2.84 -45.35
C MET A 1 -28.73 -1.47 -45.84
N ARG A 2 -27.76 -1.36 -46.77
CA ARG A 2 -26.93 -0.14 -47.00
C ARG A 2 -25.97 0.14 -45.82
N THR A 3 -24.77 0.71 -45.97
CA THR A 3 -23.91 1.02 -47.16
C THR A 3 -22.43 0.95 -46.73
N ALA A 4 -21.43 1.05 -47.63
CA ALA A 4 -20.02 0.80 -47.28
C ALA A 4 -18.96 1.61 -48.05
N ARG A 5 -17.81 1.87 -47.39
CA ARG A 5 -16.48 2.34 -47.88
C ARG A 5 -16.38 3.81 -48.36
N PRO A 6 -15.16 4.40 -48.50
CA PRO A 6 -13.77 3.96 -48.17
C PRO A 6 -13.21 4.63 -46.88
N GLY A 7 -12.00 4.40 -46.31
CA GLY A 7 -10.62 4.16 -46.81
C GLY A 7 -9.83 5.50 -46.80
N ILE A 8 -8.58 5.68 -46.31
CA ILE A 8 -7.33 4.85 -46.33
C ILE A 8 -6.27 5.45 -45.33
N LEU A 9 -5.39 4.62 -44.73
CA LEU A 9 -4.03 4.87 -44.09
C LEU A 9 -3.75 6.18 -43.30
N SER A 10 -2.97 6.24 -42.20
CA SER A 10 -1.84 5.46 -41.62
C SER A 10 -1.88 5.58 -40.07
N LEU A 11 -1.00 5.00 -39.21
CA LEU A 11 0.27 4.26 -39.37
C LEU A 11 0.32 3.12 -38.32
N ALA A 12 1.10 2.06 -38.54
CA ALA A 12 1.14 0.90 -37.63
C ALA A 12 2.24 0.99 -36.55
N ILE A 13 1.92 0.48 -35.35
CA ILE A 13 2.84 0.29 -34.22
C ILE A 13 3.95 -0.70 -34.58
N ALA A 14 5.19 -0.44 -34.15
CA ALA A 14 6.31 -1.36 -34.26
C ALA A 14 7.19 -1.33 -33.00
N ALA A 15 7.07 -2.35 -32.15
CA ALA A 15 7.95 -2.55 -31.00
C ALA A 15 8.92 -3.71 -31.26
N ALA A 16 10.24 -3.47 -31.16
CA ALA A 16 11.26 -4.52 -31.06
C ALA A 16 12.64 -4.01 -30.58
N LEU A 17 13.06 -4.52 -29.42
CA LEU A 17 14.43 -4.85 -28.98
C LEU A 17 15.66 -4.14 -29.60
N ALA A 18 16.37 -3.44 -28.70
CA ALA A 18 17.79 -3.63 -28.34
C ALA A 18 18.92 -3.46 -29.39
N LEU A 19 19.91 -2.65 -29.03
CA LEU A 19 21.32 -3.07 -29.03
C LEU A 19 22.16 -2.27 -28.01
N ALA A 20 22.73 -2.95 -27.01
CA ALA A 20 23.76 -2.35 -26.14
C ALA A 20 25.15 -2.76 -26.65
N LEU A 21 26.09 -1.81 -26.71
CA LEU A 21 27.50 -2.06 -27.04
C LEU A 21 28.39 -1.64 -25.87
N PRO A 22 29.41 -2.45 -25.49
CA PRO A 22 30.25 -2.15 -24.35
C PRO A 22 31.32 -1.12 -24.70
N LEU A 23 31.40 -0.03 -23.91
CA LEU A 23 32.60 0.80 -23.84
C LEU A 23 33.64 0.10 -22.95
N GLY A 24 34.78 -0.25 -23.52
CA GLY A 24 35.86 -0.91 -22.80
C GLY A 24 36.72 0.08 -22.01
N LEU A 25 36.88 -0.15 -20.71
CA LEU A 25 37.85 0.53 -19.86
C LEU A 25 39.03 -0.41 -19.56
N SER A 26 40.25 0.08 -19.80
CA SER A 26 41.49 -0.56 -19.35
C SER A 26 41.90 -0.01 -17.99
N PRO A 27 42.49 -0.82 -17.10
CA PRO A 27 42.86 -0.38 -15.74
C PRO A 27 44.12 0.51 -15.74
N ALA A 28 44.14 1.48 -14.83
CA ALA A 28 45.32 2.26 -14.47
C ALA A 28 45.48 2.31 -12.94
N LEU A 29 46.73 2.37 -12.51
CA LEU A 29 47.28 2.10 -11.17
C LEU A 29 46.54 2.72 -9.96
N ALA A 30 46.69 2.05 -8.81
CA ALA A 30 46.49 2.64 -7.49
C ALA A 30 47.77 3.36 -7.00
N GLU A 31 47.60 4.36 -6.14
CA GLU A 31 48.62 4.83 -5.21
C GLU A 31 48.01 4.90 -3.79
N GLU A 32 48.71 4.37 -2.79
CA GLU A 32 48.41 4.56 -1.36
C GLU A 32 49.06 5.86 -0.87
N LEU A 33 48.44 6.58 0.07
CA LEU A 33 49.14 7.40 1.06
C LEU A 33 48.31 7.49 2.38
N PRO A 34 48.93 7.86 3.54
CA PRO A 34 48.60 7.25 4.84
C PRO A 34 47.75 8.14 5.79
N PRO A 35 47.23 7.56 6.90
CA PRO A 35 46.42 8.29 7.88
C PRO A 35 47.22 9.22 8.81
N SER A 36 46.56 10.28 9.29
CA SER A 36 47.04 11.21 10.32
C SER A 36 46.25 11.10 11.62
N ALA A 37 46.95 11.02 12.75
CA ALA A 37 46.38 10.91 14.11
C ALA A 37 46.15 12.31 14.77
N PRO A 38 45.35 12.41 15.86
CA PRO A 38 44.83 13.69 16.37
C PRO A 38 45.73 14.40 17.40
N VAL A 39 45.47 15.68 17.66
CA VAL A 39 46.08 16.51 18.74
C VAL A 39 45.04 17.43 19.39
N GLU A 40 45.32 17.82 20.63
CA GLU A 40 44.45 18.34 21.69
C GLU A 40 43.95 19.81 21.60
N THR A 41 42.98 20.07 22.48
CA THR A 41 42.38 21.33 22.96
C THR A 41 43.34 22.46 23.41
N THR A 42 42.87 23.72 23.31
CA THR A 42 43.23 24.84 24.24
C THR A 42 42.02 25.77 24.47
N GLU A 43 42.04 26.60 25.52
CA GLU A 43 40.87 27.29 26.10
C GLU A 43 41.14 28.77 26.49
N ALA A 44 40.07 29.59 26.55
CA ALA A 44 39.94 30.91 27.22
C ALA A 44 40.73 32.12 26.63
N PRO A 45 40.45 33.40 27.02
CA PRO A 45 39.39 33.96 27.90
C PRO A 45 38.53 35.11 27.26
N PRO A 46 37.48 35.64 27.94
CA PRO A 46 36.58 36.69 27.42
C PRO A 46 36.88 38.14 27.91
N PRO A 47 36.23 39.17 27.33
CA PRO A 47 36.09 40.53 27.89
C PRO A 47 34.64 40.88 28.34
N GLU A 48 34.48 42.04 28.99
CA GLU A 48 33.33 42.39 29.86
C GLU A 48 32.25 43.30 29.23
N SER A 49 31.09 43.38 29.89
CA SER A 49 29.97 44.29 29.61
C SER A 49 30.25 45.77 29.96
N PRO A 50 29.36 46.68 29.54
CA PRO A 50 28.81 47.65 30.50
C PRO A 50 27.27 47.70 30.50
N ALA A 51 26.72 48.20 31.61
CA ALA A 51 25.29 48.40 31.86
C ALA A 51 25.10 49.78 32.57
N PRO A 52 23.91 50.15 33.06
CA PRO A 52 22.60 50.26 32.40
C PRO A 52 22.06 51.71 32.45
N THR A 53 20.87 51.98 31.86
CA THR A 53 20.08 53.17 32.23
C THR A 53 18.56 52.91 32.23
N GLU A 54 17.90 53.47 33.24
CA GLU A 54 16.46 53.46 33.56
C GLU A 54 16.16 54.76 34.35
N PRO A 55 14.90 55.12 34.67
CA PRO A 55 13.67 55.03 33.87
C PRO A 55 12.94 56.41 33.80
N ALA A 56 11.81 56.53 33.09
CA ALA A 56 10.95 57.72 33.20
C ALA A 56 9.46 57.48 32.86
N ALA A 57 8.57 57.78 33.81
CA ALA A 57 7.11 57.93 33.70
C ALA A 57 6.62 58.73 34.94
N PRO A 58 5.34 59.17 35.05
CA PRO A 58 4.23 59.18 34.08
C PRO A 58 3.63 60.60 33.85
N VAL A 59 2.60 60.71 33.00
CA VAL A 59 1.63 61.83 32.97
C VAL A 59 0.22 61.25 32.70
N GLU A 60 -0.84 61.92 33.15
CA GLU A 60 -2.17 61.34 33.40
C GLU A 60 -3.32 62.01 32.59
N ALA A 61 -4.33 61.21 32.25
CA ALA A 61 -5.74 61.54 31.88
C ALA A 61 -6.07 62.59 30.79
N THR A 62 -6.94 62.19 29.84
CA THR A 62 -8.37 62.60 29.82
C THR A 62 -9.21 61.85 28.77
N GLU A 63 -10.47 61.55 29.09
CA GLU A 63 -11.46 61.01 28.13
C GLU A 63 -12.11 62.12 27.27
N PRO A 64 -12.61 61.79 26.07
CA PRO A 64 -13.72 62.51 25.46
C PRO A 64 -14.94 61.61 25.12
N ALA A 65 -16.11 62.11 25.51
CA ALA A 65 -17.45 61.54 25.40
C ALA A 65 -17.89 60.95 24.04
N ALA A 66 -18.89 60.05 24.12
CA ALA A 66 -19.59 59.47 22.96
C ALA A 66 -20.40 60.50 22.13
N PRO A 67 -20.55 60.29 20.80
CA PRO A 67 -21.35 61.14 19.92
C PRO A 67 -22.87 60.85 20.04
N PRO A 68 -23.74 61.81 19.68
CA PRO A 68 -25.19 61.71 19.87
C PRO A 68 -25.94 60.99 18.73
N GLU A 69 -27.14 60.51 19.05
CA GLU A 69 -28.12 60.04 18.06
C GLU A 69 -28.40 61.10 16.99
N LYS A 70 -28.57 60.65 15.74
CA LYS A 70 -29.10 61.48 14.64
C LYS A 70 -30.37 60.86 14.06
N THR A 71 -31.40 61.68 13.97
CA THR A 71 -32.71 61.34 13.39
C THR A 71 -32.62 61.06 11.89
N ALA A 72 -33.42 60.10 11.42
CA ALA A 72 -33.47 59.69 10.02
C ALA A 72 -33.89 60.79 9.03
N SER A 73 -33.50 60.61 7.78
CA SER A 73 -33.98 61.31 6.58
C SER A 73 -33.86 60.35 5.38
N PRO A 74 -34.64 60.53 4.30
CA PRO A 74 -35.21 59.40 3.57
C PRO A 74 -34.27 58.68 2.60
N GLN A 75 -34.60 57.40 2.36
CA GLN A 75 -34.04 56.59 1.28
C GLN A 75 -34.35 57.20 -0.10
N PRO A 76 -33.44 57.08 -1.09
CA PRO A 76 -33.81 57.14 -2.51
C PRO A 76 -34.77 55.99 -2.85
N GLU A 77 -35.68 56.21 -3.79
CA GLU A 77 -36.68 55.21 -4.20
C GLU A 77 -36.02 54.05 -4.97
N ALA A 78 -36.30 52.82 -4.56
CA ALA A 78 -35.82 51.63 -5.27
C ALA A 78 -36.48 51.53 -6.65
N GLN A 79 -35.69 51.70 -7.72
CA GLN A 79 -36.17 51.40 -9.06
C GLN A 79 -36.28 49.90 -9.24
N GLN A 80 -37.52 49.42 -9.31
CA GLN A 80 -37.86 48.01 -9.41
C GLN A 80 -37.57 47.49 -10.84
N LEU A 81 -36.29 47.28 -11.15
CA LEU A 81 -35.90 46.40 -12.25
C LEU A 81 -36.46 45.02 -11.97
N ALA A 82 -37.20 44.47 -12.93
CA ALA A 82 -37.83 43.18 -12.79
C ALA A 82 -36.75 42.10 -12.86
N ALA A 83 -36.43 41.49 -11.71
CA ALA A 83 -35.71 40.23 -11.67
C ALA A 83 -36.44 39.24 -12.59
N GLN A 84 -35.79 38.85 -13.69
CA GLN A 84 -36.21 37.67 -14.41
C GLN A 84 -35.90 36.52 -13.47
N ALA A 85 -36.94 35.87 -12.94
CA ALA A 85 -36.74 34.64 -12.19
C ALA A 85 -36.03 33.66 -13.14
N LEU A 86 -34.79 33.32 -12.80
CA LEU A 86 -34.08 32.23 -13.42
C LEU A 86 -34.99 31.01 -13.40
N ALA A 87 -34.94 30.19 -14.47
CA ALA A 87 -35.56 28.88 -14.38
C ALA A 87 -34.96 28.19 -13.16
N ALA A 88 -35.80 27.67 -12.27
CA ALA A 88 -35.28 26.87 -11.17
C ALA A 88 -34.42 25.75 -11.77
N PRO A 89 -33.24 25.43 -11.21
CA PRO A 89 -32.55 24.20 -11.57
C PRO A 89 -33.52 23.02 -11.38
N PRO A 90 -33.30 21.88 -12.06
CA PRO A 90 -34.05 20.66 -11.74
C PRO A 90 -34.02 20.46 -10.22
N GLU A 91 -35.16 20.13 -9.61
CA GLU A 91 -35.22 19.84 -8.17
C GLU A 91 -34.27 18.66 -7.90
N ILE A 92 -33.09 18.94 -7.35
CA ILE A 92 -32.15 17.92 -6.90
C ILE A 92 -32.78 17.29 -5.65
N VAL A 93 -33.28 16.06 -5.78
CA VAL A 93 -34.11 15.38 -4.78
C VAL A 93 -33.23 14.62 -3.76
N ASN A 94 -32.06 15.17 -3.46
CA ASN A 94 -30.97 14.48 -2.78
C ASN A 94 -30.75 15.12 -1.40
N ASP A 95 -30.42 14.31 -0.39
CA ASP A 95 -30.01 14.82 0.94
C ASP A 95 -28.54 15.35 0.95
N VAL A 96 -27.90 15.39 -0.22
CA VAL A 96 -26.54 15.93 -0.44
C VAL A 96 -26.60 17.45 -0.67
N PRO A 97 -25.72 18.27 -0.06
CA PRO A 97 -25.65 19.70 -0.35
C PRO A 97 -25.33 20.02 -1.81
N SER A 98 -25.93 21.07 -2.38
CA SER A 98 -25.68 21.49 -3.77
C SER A 98 -24.93 22.83 -3.85
N ILE A 99 -23.93 22.91 -4.72
CA ILE A 99 -23.21 24.13 -5.07
C ILE A 99 -23.58 24.52 -6.51
N SER A 100 -24.09 25.74 -6.68
CA SER A 100 -24.32 26.36 -7.97
C SER A 100 -23.41 27.58 -8.12
N ILE A 101 -22.57 27.59 -9.17
CA ILE A 101 -21.68 28.71 -9.50
C ILE A 101 -22.17 29.38 -10.78
N GLN A 102 -22.36 30.70 -10.73
CA GLN A 102 -22.58 31.52 -11.90
C GLN A 102 -21.28 32.25 -12.24
N LEU A 103 -20.74 32.01 -13.43
CA LEU A 103 -19.59 32.75 -13.97
C LEU A 103 -20.04 34.17 -14.41
N PRO A 104 -19.12 35.14 -14.56
CA PRO A 104 -19.47 36.51 -14.95
C PRO A 104 -20.00 36.59 -16.39
N GLU A 105 -20.56 37.75 -16.79
CA GLU A 105 -21.09 37.87 -18.16
C GLU A 105 -19.97 37.71 -19.21
N GLY A 106 -20.27 37.04 -20.31
CA GLY A 106 -19.30 36.70 -21.36
C GLY A 106 -18.50 35.41 -21.11
N TYR A 107 -18.34 34.96 -19.87
CA TYR A 107 -17.62 33.72 -19.53
C TYR A 107 -18.51 32.47 -19.61
N SER A 108 -17.93 31.37 -20.08
CA SER A 108 -18.61 30.10 -20.31
C SER A 108 -17.85 28.91 -19.72
N LEU A 109 -18.60 27.85 -19.36
CA LEU A 109 -18.02 26.61 -18.85
C LEU A 109 -17.08 25.98 -19.88
N ASP A 110 -17.56 25.69 -21.09
CA ASP A 110 -16.76 25.00 -22.12
C ASP A 110 -15.79 25.88 -22.90
N GLY A 111 -16.12 27.15 -23.13
CA GLY A 111 -15.30 28.07 -23.91
C GLY A 111 -14.11 28.64 -23.15
N ASP A 112 -14.22 28.71 -21.82
CA ASP A 112 -13.27 29.41 -20.96
C ASP A 112 -12.81 28.50 -19.81
N LEU A 113 -13.69 28.12 -18.86
CA LEU A 113 -13.29 27.40 -17.64
C LEU A 113 -12.71 26.01 -17.91
N ASN A 114 -13.26 25.25 -18.86
CA ASN A 114 -12.78 23.93 -19.27
C ASN A 114 -11.68 24.02 -20.36
N ALA A 115 -11.48 25.18 -20.98
CA ALA A 115 -10.57 25.36 -22.11
C ALA A 115 -9.11 25.51 -21.69
N SER A 116 -8.84 26.03 -20.49
CA SER A 116 -7.51 26.13 -19.89
C SER A 116 -7.56 25.97 -18.37
N LYS A 117 -6.40 26.05 -17.69
CA LYS A 117 -6.31 26.13 -16.22
C LYS A 117 -6.12 27.58 -15.75
N ASP A 118 -6.34 28.56 -16.62
CA ASP A 118 -6.20 29.96 -16.26
C ASP A 118 -7.33 30.34 -15.29
N GLU A 119 -7.11 31.38 -14.49
CA GLU A 119 -8.18 31.95 -13.67
C GLU A 119 -9.19 32.71 -14.51
N ILE A 120 -10.47 32.47 -14.24
CA ILE A 120 -11.53 33.41 -14.62
C ILE A 120 -11.42 34.57 -13.63
N PRO A 121 -11.03 35.77 -14.09
CA PRO A 121 -10.97 36.95 -13.25
C PRO A 121 -12.37 37.54 -13.05
N VAL A 122 -12.40 38.66 -12.33
CA VAL A 122 -13.51 39.60 -12.37
C VAL A 122 -13.81 40.04 -13.82
N ASP A 123 -15.08 40.21 -14.17
CA ASP A 123 -15.52 40.76 -15.46
C ASP A 123 -14.91 42.15 -15.69
N PRO A 124 -14.16 42.36 -16.79
CA PRO A 124 -13.45 43.61 -17.05
C PRO A 124 -14.33 44.78 -17.52
N ASP A 125 -15.60 44.54 -17.87
CA ASP A 125 -16.58 45.56 -18.29
C ASP A 125 -17.60 45.90 -17.17
N THR A 126 -17.89 44.97 -16.24
CA THR A 126 -18.85 45.19 -15.14
C THR A 126 -18.22 45.30 -13.74
N GLU A 127 -17.01 44.75 -13.53
CA GLU A 127 -16.39 44.47 -12.22
C GLU A 127 -17.17 43.42 -11.38
N ASP A 128 -18.02 42.59 -12.00
CA ASP A 128 -18.72 41.48 -11.34
C ASP A 128 -17.85 40.20 -11.25
N HIS A 129 -17.95 39.51 -10.11
CA HIS A 129 -17.23 38.28 -9.79
C HIS A 129 -18.04 37.01 -10.14
N SER A 130 -17.41 35.83 -10.09
CA SER A 130 -18.16 34.56 -10.06
C SER A 130 -18.95 34.45 -8.74
N LEU A 131 -20.22 34.08 -8.82
CA LEU A 131 -21.12 34.01 -7.65
C LEU A 131 -21.47 32.56 -7.30
N LEU A 132 -21.25 32.18 -6.05
CA LEU A 132 -21.55 30.85 -5.52
C LEU A 132 -22.79 30.87 -4.60
N THR A 133 -23.77 30.03 -4.91
CA THR A 133 -24.87 29.69 -4.02
C THR A 133 -24.71 28.25 -3.54
N LEU A 134 -24.83 28.04 -2.23
CA LEU A 134 -24.74 26.73 -1.56
C LEU A 134 -26.05 26.47 -0.81
N VAL A 135 -26.63 25.29 -1.04
CA VAL A 135 -27.82 24.82 -0.31
C VAL A 135 -27.50 23.49 0.38
N ASP A 136 -27.56 23.49 1.70
CA ASP A 136 -27.49 22.30 2.55
C ASP A 136 -28.93 21.92 2.98
N PRO A 137 -29.47 20.76 2.52
CA PRO A 137 -30.83 20.33 2.86
C PRO A 137 -30.96 19.88 4.32
N ALA A 138 -29.88 19.40 4.93
CA ALA A 138 -29.86 18.94 6.32
C ALA A 138 -29.69 20.09 7.32
N ASN A 139 -28.95 21.14 6.95
CA ASN A 139 -28.68 22.29 7.81
C ASN A 139 -28.59 23.62 7.03
N ALA A 140 -29.74 24.28 6.87
CA ALA A 140 -29.85 25.59 6.21
C ALA A 140 -29.01 26.73 6.84
N ALA A 141 -28.37 26.53 8.00
CA ALA A 141 -27.38 27.48 8.55
C ALA A 141 -26.02 27.44 7.83
N ASN A 142 -25.76 26.40 7.03
CA ASN A 142 -24.59 26.30 6.15
C ASN A 142 -24.82 26.98 4.77
N ASN A 143 -26.03 27.46 4.47
CA ASN A 143 -26.35 28.00 3.14
C ASN A 143 -25.61 29.30 2.86
N LEU A 144 -25.12 29.43 1.62
CA LEU A 144 -24.58 30.66 1.06
C LEU A 144 -25.47 31.10 -0.11
N THR A 145 -25.61 32.39 -0.33
CA THR A 145 -26.40 32.95 -1.45
C THR A 145 -25.60 34.07 -2.07
N ASP A 146 -25.33 33.95 -3.37
CA ASP A 146 -24.58 34.89 -4.19
C ASP A 146 -23.24 35.31 -3.55
N ALA A 147 -22.54 34.34 -2.96
CA ALA A 147 -21.25 34.55 -2.31
C ALA A 147 -20.14 34.72 -3.37
N SER A 148 -19.51 35.88 -3.36
CA SER A 148 -18.51 36.28 -4.34
C SER A 148 -17.20 35.49 -4.22
N LEU A 149 -16.70 35.04 -5.37
CA LEU A 149 -15.43 34.34 -5.54
C LEU A 149 -14.38 35.28 -6.15
N GLU A 150 -13.23 35.39 -5.48
CA GLU A 150 -12.03 36.08 -5.96
C GLU A 150 -11.41 35.37 -7.18
N GLU A 151 -11.62 34.05 -7.28
CA GLU A 151 -11.00 33.18 -8.29
C GLU A 151 -11.84 31.91 -8.49
N ILE A 152 -11.97 31.47 -9.74
CA ILE A 152 -12.27 30.07 -10.10
C ILE A 152 -11.35 29.64 -11.25
N LYS A 153 -10.76 28.43 -11.14
CA LYS A 153 -9.94 27.83 -12.21
C LYS A 153 -9.95 26.30 -12.22
N GLY A 154 -9.57 25.75 -13.36
CA GLY A 154 -9.24 24.33 -13.50
C GLY A 154 -7.99 23.90 -12.73
N ARG A 155 -7.92 22.64 -12.28
CA ARG A 155 -6.74 22.09 -11.58
C ARG A 155 -6.41 20.65 -11.95
N GLY A 156 -5.39 20.09 -11.29
CA GLY A 156 -4.96 18.69 -11.47
C GLY A 156 -4.14 18.49 -12.75
N ASN A 157 -3.47 17.33 -12.89
CA ASN A 157 -2.63 17.03 -14.06
C ASN A 157 -3.29 15.97 -14.95
N PHE A 158 -3.31 14.69 -14.53
CA PHE A 158 -4.02 13.64 -15.25
C PHE A 158 -5.54 13.91 -15.30
N THR A 159 -6.14 14.22 -14.14
CA THR A 159 -7.58 14.48 -13.99
C THR A 159 -8.08 15.69 -14.79
N TRP A 160 -7.21 16.61 -15.22
CA TRP A 160 -7.59 17.70 -16.14
C TRP A 160 -7.83 17.22 -17.58
N THR A 161 -7.26 16.08 -17.96
CA THR A 161 -7.39 15.51 -19.32
C THR A 161 -8.66 14.69 -19.52
N LEU A 162 -9.34 14.32 -18.43
CA LEU A 162 -10.59 13.54 -18.40
C LEU A 162 -11.81 14.46 -18.68
N ASP A 163 -12.96 13.89 -19.02
CA ASP A 163 -14.11 14.69 -19.47
C ASP A 163 -14.70 15.57 -18.33
N LYS A 164 -14.87 15.01 -17.13
CA LYS A 164 -15.35 15.75 -15.93
C LYS A 164 -14.19 16.44 -15.21
N LYS A 165 -14.16 17.78 -15.24
CA LYS A 165 -13.04 18.61 -14.75
C LYS A 165 -13.08 18.87 -13.23
N PRO A 166 -11.95 18.82 -12.51
CA PRO A 166 -11.82 19.32 -11.14
C PRO A 166 -11.39 20.80 -11.08
N TYR A 167 -11.84 21.53 -10.06
CA TYR A 167 -11.65 22.98 -9.94
C TYR A 167 -11.01 23.42 -8.61
N GLN A 168 -10.43 24.61 -8.58
CA GLN A 168 -10.16 25.41 -7.37
C GLN A 168 -11.12 26.61 -7.36
N ILE A 169 -11.66 26.94 -6.19
CA ILE A 169 -12.39 28.18 -5.93
C ILE A 169 -11.74 28.95 -4.77
N LYS A 170 -11.86 30.28 -4.79
CA LYS A 170 -11.32 31.18 -3.77
C LYS A 170 -12.36 32.24 -3.43
N PHE A 171 -12.66 32.45 -2.15
CA PHE A 171 -13.57 33.50 -1.71
C PHE A 171 -12.83 34.81 -1.40
N ASP A 172 -13.48 35.96 -1.64
CA ASP A 172 -12.93 37.30 -1.34
C ASP A 172 -12.52 37.47 0.13
N SER A 173 -13.12 36.69 1.02
CA SER A 173 -12.80 36.62 2.45
C SER A 173 -12.90 35.18 2.97
N SER A 174 -12.26 34.90 4.10
CA SER A 174 -12.22 33.55 4.67
C SER A 174 -13.61 33.08 5.09
N THR A 175 -14.12 32.03 4.43
CA THR A 175 -15.52 31.57 4.51
C THR A 175 -15.54 30.12 5.00
N PRO A 176 -16.32 29.78 6.05
CA PRO A 176 -16.57 28.40 6.45
C PRO A 176 -17.63 27.76 5.54
N ILE A 177 -17.48 26.47 5.23
CA ILE A 177 -18.37 25.75 4.32
C ILE A 177 -18.75 24.40 4.92
N LEU A 178 -20.05 24.07 4.99
CA LEU A 178 -20.56 22.76 5.43
C LEU A 178 -19.95 22.26 6.77
N GLY A 179 -19.79 23.18 7.72
CA GLY A 179 -19.20 22.94 9.04
C GLY A 179 -17.67 22.82 9.08
N MET A 180 -16.98 22.84 7.94
CA MET A 180 -15.51 22.87 7.84
C MET A 180 -14.96 24.25 8.25
N GLN A 181 -13.67 24.33 8.60
CA GLN A 181 -13.08 25.56 9.13
C GLN A 181 -12.94 26.65 8.06
N SER A 182 -13.01 27.92 8.44
CA SER A 182 -13.04 29.03 7.48
C SER A 182 -11.71 29.21 6.74
N ALA A 183 -11.74 29.19 5.41
CA ALA A 183 -10.60 29.53 4.56
C ALA A 183 -11.04 30.29 3.30
N LYS A 184 -10.08 30.87 2.57
CA LYS A 184 -10.34 31.39 1.22
C LYS A 184 -10.43 30.27 0.19
N THR A 185 -9.46 29.36 0.17
CA THR A 185 -9.29 28.36 -0.89
C THR A 185 -9.99 27.05 -0.58
N TRP A 186 -10.71 26.55 -1.58
CA TRP A 186 -11.42 25.27 -1.54
C TRP A 186 -11.28 24.54 -2.87
N ILE A 187 -11.31 23.21 -2.82
CA ILE A 187 -11.09 22.33 -3.97
C ILE A 187 -12.39 21.58 -4.28
N LEU A 188 -12.76 21.52 -5.55
CA LEU A 188 -13.83 20.66 -6.06
C LEU A 188 -13.18 19.49 -6.80
N LEU A 189 -13.00 18.36 -6.10
CA LEU A 189 -12.47 17.13 -6.67
C LEU A 189 -13.58 16.39 -7.44
N ALA A 190 -13.35 16.14 -8.72
CA ALA A 190 -14.31 15.49 -9.61
C ALA A 190 -14.47 13.98 -9.39
N ASN A 191 -13.47 13.33 -8.76
CA ASN A 191 -13.35 11.88 -8.58
C ASN A 191 -13.68 11.05 -9.85
N HIS A 192 -13.45 11.58 -11.05
CA HIS A 192 -13.91 10.94 -12.30
C HIS A 192 -13.18 9.63 -12.61
N ALA A 193 -11.91 9.51 -12.22
CA ALA A 193 -11.15 8.27 -12.32
C ALA A 193 -11.32 7.33 -11.11
N ASP A 194 -12.15 7.73 -10.12
CA ASP A 194 -12.57 6.89 -8.99
C ASP A 194 -14.07 6.56 -9.16
N PRO A 195 -14.42 5.44 -9.80
CA PRO A 195 -15.82 5.08 -10.07
C PRO A 195 -16.63 4.76 -8.80
N SER A 196 -15.98 4.61 -7.64
CA SER A 196 -16.69 4.57 -6.34
C SER A 196 -17.13 5.95 -5.86
N LEU A 197 -16.46 7.03 -6.30
CA LEU A 197 -16.50 8.40 -5.77
C LEU A 197 -15.97 8.58 -4.34
N LEU A 198 -15.59 7.50 -3.63
CA LEU A 198 -15.31 7.49 -2.20
C LEU A 198 -13.81 7.50 -1.82
N ARG A 199 -12.88 7.12 -2.69
CA ARG A 199 -11.49 6.75 -2.30
C ARG A 199 -10.73 7.89 -1.62
N ASN A 200 -10.84 9.11 -2.15
CA ASN A 200 -10.28 10.30 -1.51
C ASN A 200 -10.90 10.57 -0.12
N LYS A 201 -12.22 10.40 0.04
CA LYS A 201 -12.91 10.59 1.33
C LYS A 201 -12.42 9.59 2.38
N VAL A 202 -12.31 8.32 2.00
CA VAL A 202 -11.84 7.23 2.87
C VAL A 202 -10.40 7.47 3.34
N ALA A 203 -9.50 7.90 2.44
CA ALA A 203 -8.12 8.21 2.81
C ALA A 203 -7.99 9.43 3.73
N TYR A 204 -8.73 10.51 3.43
CA TYR A 204 -8.64 11.75 4.19
C TYR A 204 -9.23 11.59 5.60
N ASP A 205 -10.38 10.92 5.74
CA ASP A 205 -10.97 10.64 7.06
C ASP A 205 -10.10 9.67 7.88
N LEU A 206 -9.45 8.68 7.26
CA LEU A 206 -8.51 7.79 7.93
C LEU A 206 -7.31 8.56 8.50
N ALA A 207 -6.70 9.44 7.69
CA ALA A 207 -5.59 10.28 8.10
C ALA A 207 -5.98 11.28 9.20
N ALA A 208 -7.18 11.86 9.10
CA ALA A 208 -7.73 12.75 10.13
C ALA A 208 -8.03 12.00 11.43
N ALA A 209 -8.52 10.76 11.37
CA ALA A 209 -8.77 9.91 12.53
C ALA A 209 -7.46 9.46 13.22
N PHE A 210 -6.38 9.23 12.46
CA PHE A 210 -5.03 9.06 13.02
C PHE A 210 -4.47 10.34 13.67
N GLY A 211 -5.01 11.50 13.30
CA GLY A 211 -4.57 12.81 13.80
C GLY A 211 -3.44 13.46 13.00
N LEU A 212 -3.22 13.09 11.74
CA LEU A 212 -2.17 13.67 10.88
C LEU A 212 -2.45 15.17 10.59
N PRO A 213 -1.57 16.10 11.02
CA PRO A 213 -1.79 17.54 10.85
C PRO A 213 -1.96 17.98 9.40
N GLY A 214 -2.80 19.00 9.18
CA GLY A 214 -3.06 19.58 7.86
C GLY A 214 -3.80 18.67 6.85
N THR A 215 -4.19 17.46 7.25
CA THR A 215 -5.04 16.56 6.45
C THR A 215 -6.35 17.27 6.05
N PRO A 216 -6.75 17.25 4.76
CA PRO A 216 -7.96 17.96 4.33
C PRO A 216 -9.25 17.39 4.91
N ASP A 217 -10.09 18.22 5.54
CA ASP A 217 -11.49 17.87 5.74
C ASP A 217 -12.26 17.96 4.40
N SER A 218 -13.35 17.20 4.25
CA SER A 218 -14.08 17.13 2.98
C SER A 218 -15.56 16.69 3.08
N ARG A 219 -16.38 17.09 2.11
CA ARG A 219 -17.84 16.87 2.03
C ARG A 219 -18.25 16.57 0.59
N PHE A 220 -19.17 15.63 0.39
CA PHE A 220 -19.81 15.46 -0.93
C PHE A 220 -20.75 16.63 -1.23
N VAL A 221 -20.74 17.09 -2.47
CA VAL A 221 -21.63 18.14 -2.99
C VAL A 221 -22.08 17.81 -4.42
N ASP A 222 -23.32 18.14 -4.77
CA ASP A 222 -23.77 18.16 -6.18
C ASP A 222 -23.37 19.50 -6.82
N LEU A 223 -22.63 19.49 -7.93
CA LEU A 223 -22.11 20.72 -8.57
C LEU A 223 -22.93 21.12 -9.80
N THR A 224 -23.16 22.43 -9.94
CA THR A 224 -23.74 23.07 -11.13
C THR A 224 -22.93 24.33 -11.48
N ILE A 225 -22.63 24.55 -12.77
CA ILE A 225 -21.97 25.78 -13.25
C ILE A 225 -22.77 26.36 -14.43
N ASN A 226 -23.11 27.66 -14.38
CA ASN A 226 -23.96 28.35 -15.36
C ASN A 226 -25.32 27.67 -15.65
N GLY A 227 -25.83 26.89 -14.68
CA GLY A 227 -27.06 26.10 -14.81
C GLY A 227 -26.89 24.70 -15.41
N GLU A 228 -25.67 24.29 -15.75
CA GLU A 228 -25.33 22.94 -16.20
C GLU A 228 -24.86 22.08 -15.02
N TYR A 229 -25.53 20.94 -14.80
CA TYR A 229 -25.21 20.01 -13.71
C TYR A 229 -24.03 19.13 -14.09
N LEU A 230 -23.05 19.00 -13.18
CA LEU A 230 -21.76 18.35 -13.44
C LEU A 230 -21.55 17.07 -12.62
N GLY A 231 -22.55 16.60 -11.88
CA GLY A 231 -22.45 15.41 -11.02
C GLY A 231 -22.02 15.71 -9.58
N ASN A 232 -21.80 14.63 -8.83
CA ASN A 232 -21.23 14.62 -7.49
C ASN A 232 -19.75 15.07 -7.50
N TYR A 233 -19.34 15.92 -6.57
CA TYR A 233 -17.96 16.32 -6.33
C TYR A 233 -17.62 16.13 -4.86
N LEU A 234 -16.35 15.86 -4.57
CA LEU A 234 -15.82 15.95 -3.22
C LEU A 234 -15.26 17.37 -3.01
N LEU A 235 -16.02 18.21 -2.32
CA LEU A 235 -15.52 19.49 -1.82
C LEU A 235 -14.50 19.20 -0.72
N SER A 236 -13.27 19.65 -0.92
CA SER A 236 -12.13 19.39 -0.05
C SER A 236 -11.47 20.70 0.38
N GLU A 237 -10.92 20.70 1.59
CA GLU A 237 -9.89 21.65 1.98
C GLU A 237 -8.66 21.51 1.06
N LYS A 238 -7.84 22.57 0.98
CA LYS A 238 -6.60 22.58 0.19
C LYS A 238 -5.41 22.26 1.11
N VAL A 239 -4.48 21.43 0.65
CA VAL A 239 -3.15 21.31 1.25
C VAL A 239 -2.40 22.62 0.99
N GLU A 240 -2.28 23.45 2.03
CA GLU A 240 -1.59 24.75 2.03
C GLU A 240 -1.16 25.13 3.47
N VAL A 241 -0.05 25.88 3.61
CA VAL A 241 0.50 26.35 4.90
C VAL A 241 -0.24 27.63 5.31
N LYS A 242 -1.41 27.47 5.94
CA LYS A 242 -2.28 28.59 6.31
C LYS A 242 -3.07 28.29 7.58
N LYS A 243 -3.61 29.36 8.16
CA LYS A 243 -4.60 29.26 9.24
C LYS A 243 -5.76 28.34 8.84
N ASN A 244 -6.17 27.46 9.75
CA ASN A 244 -7.19 26.43 9.57
C ASN A 244 -6.85 25.42 8.44
N ARG A 245 -5.56 25.22 8.16
CA ARG A 245 -5.00 24.23 7.22
C ARG A 245 -3.81 23.54 7.91
N LEU A 246 -2.63 23.51 7.29
CA LEU A 246 -1.39 23.24 8.03
C LEU A 246 -0.94 24.55 8.70
N GLU A 247 -1.18 24.68 10.02
CA GLU A 247 -0.71 25.84 10.80
C GLU A 247 0.73 25.62 11.28
N LEU A 248 1.66 26.32 10.62
CA LEU A 248 3.05 26.51 11.04
C LEU A 248 3.23 27.91 11.64
N ALA A 249 4.17 28.09 12.58
CA ALA A 249 4.32 29.29 13.40
C ALA A 249 5.68 30.01 13.27
N ASP A 250 6.73 29.32 12.84
CA ASP A 250 8.03 29.92 12.52
C ASP A 250 8.00 30.51 11.09
N PRO A 251 8.54 31.71 10.85
CA PRO A 251 8.64 32.27 9.50
C PRO A 251 9.51 31.46 8.51
N GLY A 252 10.35 30.55 9.00
CA GLY A 252 11.03 29.52 8.20
C GLY A 252 10.23 28.21 8.05
N GLY A 253 8.96 28.19 8.45
CA GLY A 253 8.07 27.03 8.35
C GLY A 253 7.72 26.71 6.90
N ILE A 254 7.95 25.45 6.50
CA ILE A 254 7.87 24.98 5.11
C ILE A 254 7.07 23.69 4.96
N LEU A 255 6.36 23.59 3.84
CA LEU A 255 5.75 22.37 3.32
C LEU A 255 6.49 21.93 2.05
N LEU A 256 7.00 20.70 2.04
CA LEU A 256 7.60 20.06 0.88
C LEU A 256 6.63 19.08 0.22
N GLU A 257 6.66 19.03 -1.11
CA GLU A 257 6.12 17.91 -1.88
C GLU A 257 7.27 17.09 -2.48
N LEU A 258 7.30 15.79 -2.22
CA LEU A 258 8.06 14.82 -2.99
C LEU A 258 7.31 14.60 -4.31
N ASP A 259 7.88 15.04 -5.44
CA ASP A 259 7.29 14.89 -6.78
C ASP A 259 8.32 14.60 -7.86
N ASN A 260 8.55 13.31 -8.11
CA ASN A 260 9.38 12.74 -9.17
C ASN A 260 8.65 12.62 -10.53
N ASN A 261 7.38 13.03 -10.62
CA ASN A 261 6.58 12.98 -11.84
C ASN A 261 6.52 14.36 -12.55
N TYR A 262 6.30 15.45 -11.80
CA TYR A 262 6.11 16.81 -12.36
C TYR A 262 6.95 17.92 -11.71
N GLY A 263 7.61 17.68 -10.57
CA GLY A 263 8.21 18.73 -9.72
C GLY A 263 9.26 19.63 -10.37
N THR A 264 9.87 19.22 -11.49
CA THR A 264 10.79 20.07 -12.28
C THR A 264 10.08 21.18 -13.08
N ALA A 265 8.75 21.31 -12.96
CA ALA A 265 7.97 22.38 -13.55
C ALA A 265 7.68 23.54 -12.58
N GLU A 266 7.98 23.35 -11.30
CA GLU A 266 7.86 24.36 -10.23
C GLU A 266 9.18 25.15 -10.14
N ASP A 267 9.17 26.37 -9.59
CA ASP A 267 10.39 27.22 -9.57
C ASP A 267 11.42 26.78 -8.49
N PHE A 268 10.96 26.21 -7.37
CA PHE A 268 11.80 25.80 -6.23
C PHE A 268 11.78 24.30 -5.99
N TYR A 269 12.69 23.59 -6.67
CA TYR A 269 12.91 22.15 -6.47
C TYR A 269 14.39 21.79 -6.28
N PHE A 270 14.63 20.63 -5.68
CA PHE A 270 15.96 20.02 -5.51
C PHE A 270 15.90 18.49 -5.54
N HIS A 271 17.05 17.83 -5.66
CA HIS A 271 17.18 16.38 -5.52
C HIS A 271 18.09 16.03 -4.34
N THR A 272 17.72 15.05 -3.52
CA THR A 272 18.63 14.48 -2.51
C THR A 272 19.80 13.76 -3.17
N GLN A 273 21.00 13.86 -2.59
CA GLN A 273 22.24 13.30 -3.14
C GLN A 273 22.26 11.77 -3.16
N ARG A 274 21.54 11.11 -2.24
CA ARG A 274 21.67 9.65 -2.02
C ARG A 274 20.65 8.83 -2.80
N SER A 275 19.38 9.22 -2.83
CA SER A 275 18.34 8.53 -3.61
C SER A 275 17.95 9.23 -4.92
N ASN A 276 18.38 10.48 -5.13
CA ASN A 276 17.92 11.34 -6.24
C ASN A 276 16.40 11.60 -6.19
N THR A 277 15.78 11.54 -5.00
CA THR A 277 14.36 11.90 -4.83
C THR A 277 14.19 13.39 -5.09
N LEU A 278 13.23 13.74 -5.94
CA LEU A 278 12.86 15.12 -6.26
C LEU A 278 11.89 15.68 -5.20
N PHE A 279 12.27 16.80 -4.59
CA PHE A 279 11.43 17.57 -3.67
C PHE A 279 11.20 18.98 -4.20
N VAL A 280 10.02 19.52 -3.90
CA VAL A 280 9.54 20.88 -4.24
C VAL A 280 9.22 21.60 -2.94
N LEU A 281 9.61 22.88 -2.80
CA LEU A 281 9.04 23.77 -1.78
C LEU A 281 7.64 24.16 -2.24
N LYS A 282 6.60 23.58 -1.64
CA LYS A 282 5.23 23.68 -2.16
C LYS A 282 4.46 24.88 -1.63
N ASP A 283 4.63 25.19 -0.34
CA ASP A 283 4.02 26.33 0.34
C ASP A 283 4.83 26.62 1.61
N ALA A 284 4.68 27.82 2.19
CA ALA A 284 5.43 28.26 3.36
C ALA A 284 4.65 29.30 4.19
N VAL A 285 5.19 29.67 5.35
CA VAL A 285 4.63 30.73 6.21
C VAL A 285 4.82 32.13 5.61
N GLU A 286 5.95 32.35 4.92
CA GLU A 286 6.25 33.56 4.15
C GLU A 286 6.01 33.31 2.64
N ASP A 287 5.78 34.38 1.87
CA ASP A 287 5.48 34.26 0.43
C ASP A 287 6.66 33.65 -0.37
N VAL A 288 6.35 32.70 -1.27
CA VAL A 288 7.32 31.93 -2.07
C VAL A 288 7.70 32.68 -3.36
N ASP A 289 8.36 33.83 -3.21
CA ASP A 289 8.82 34.71 -4.31
C ASP A 289 10.14 34.24 -4.98
N ASP A 290 10.36 34.60 -6.26
CA ASP A 290 11.69 34.57 -6.89
C ASP A 290 12.38 35.94 -6.87
N PRO A 291 13.54 36.11 -6.19
CA PRO A 291 14.25 35.13 -5.37
C PRO A 291 13.74 35.08 -3.92
N LEU A 292 13.79 33.89 -3.30
CA LEU A 292 13.39 33.70 -1.90
C LEU A 292 14.10 34.69 -0.96
N ALA A 293 13.34 35.22 0.00
CA ALA A 293 13.85 36.09 1.06
C ALA A 293 14.13 35.30 2.35
N PRO A 294 15.16 35.67 3.14
CA PRO A 294 15.31 35.18 4.51
C PRO A 294 14.11 35.61 5.38
N PRO A 295 13.59 34.74 6.27
CA PRO A 295 14.20 33.48 6.70
C PRO A 295 13.85 32.25 5.84
N LEU A 296 12.83 32.32 4.97
CA LEU A 296 12.45 31.21 4.09
C LEU A 296 13.60 30.72 3.20
N ALA A 297 14.43 31.63 2.69
CA ALA A 297 15.64 31.30 1.93
C ALA A 297 16.69 30.51 2.75
N ASP A 298 16.79 30.76 4.06
CA ASP A 298 17.71 30.04 4.94
C ASP A 298 17.15 28.65 5.26
N ALA A 299 15.83 28.54 5.51
CA ALA A 299 15.14 27.27 5.73
C ALA A 299 15.15 26.36 4.48
N TYR A 300 15.00 26.93 3.28
CA TYR A 300 15.11 26.20 2.02
C TYR A 300 16.54 25.72 1.73
N ALA A 301 17.56 26.38 2.27
CA ALA A 301 18.93 25.87 2.23
C ALA A 301 19.15 24.74 3.26
N ASP A 302 18.75 24.96 4.51
CA ASP A 302 18.88 24.00 5.62
C ASP A 302 18.23 22.66 5.30
N ILE A 303 17.01 22.66 4.75
CA ILE A 303 16.27 21.41 4.45
C ILE A 303 16.95 20.53 3.40
N GLN A 304 17.75 21.10 2.49
CA GLN A 304 18.49 20.30 1.49
C GLN A 304 19.56 19.44 2.17
N ASP A 305 20.37 20.06 3.04
CA ASP A 305 21.38 19.34 3.83
C ASP A 305 20.72 18.40 4.87
N TYR A 306 19.58 18.79 5.46
CA TYR A 306 18.84 17.99 6.45
C TYR A 306 18.25 16.69 5.86
N LEU A 307 17.67 16.74 4.65
CA LEU A 307 17.19 15.53 3.98
C LEU A 307 18.36 14.61 3.57
N ASP A 308 19.51 15.17 3.20
CA ASP A 308 20.71 14.38 2.92
C ASP A 308 21.34 13.78 4.19
N GLU A 309 21.23 14.43 5.36
CA GLU A 309 21.59 13.85 6.66
C GLU A 309 20.70 12.65 6.98
N ILE A 310 19.36 12.80 6.87
CA ILE A 310 18.39 11.69 7.00
C ILE A 310 18.74 10.53 6.06
N GLU A 311 19.00 10.79 4.77
CA GLU A 311 19.38 9.73 3.83
C GLU A 311 20.76 9.10 4.15
N SER A 312 21.67 9.82 4.81
CA SER A 312 22.97 9.28 5.22
C SER A 312 22.83 8.19 6.29
N HIS A 313 21.94 8.40 7.27
CA HIS A 313 21.60 7.41 8.31
C HIS A 313 20.73 6.28 7.74
N LEU A 314 19.65 6.64 7.03
CA LEU A 314 18.64 5.70 6.53
C LEU A 314 19.18 4.69 5.50
N TYR A 315 20.11 5.11 4.63
CA TYR A 315 20.77 4.23 3.65
C TYR A 315 22.14 3.70 4.10
N ALA A 316 22.45 3.76 5.39
CA ALA A 316 23.64 3.12 5.96
C ALA A 316 23.55 1.58 5.87
N ASN A 317 24.70 0.91 5.97
CA ASN A 317 24.75 -0.55 6.12
C ASN A 317 24.18 -0.98 7.47
N ASP A 318 24.43 -0.16 8.50
CA ASP A 318 24.07 -0.32 9.90
C ASP A 318 23.46 1.02 10.33
N PRO A 319 22.12 1.22 10.24
CA PRO A 319 21.49 2.50 10.50
C PRO A 319 21.53 2.89 11.98
N ASP A 320 21.94 4.12 12.26
CA ASP A 320 21.90 4.70 13.60
C ASP A 320 20.47 5.20 13.89
N TRP A 321 19.70 4.40 14.64
CA TRP A 321 18.31 4.71 14.98
C TRP A 321 18.18 5.88 15.95
N ASP A 322 19.08 6.01 16.94
CA ASP A 322 19.06 7.12 17.91
C ASP A 322 19.27 8.47 17.20
N ALA A 323 20.16 8.52 16.20
CA ALA A 323 20.34 9.70 15.37
C ALA A 323 19.15 9.95 14.42
N LEU A 324 18.67 8.91 13.72
CA LEU A 324 17.59 9.03 12.72
C LEU A 324 16.25 9.42 13.35
N SER A 325 15.91 8.85 14.51
CA SER A 325 14.67 9.19 15.25
C SER A 325 14.72 10.56 15.95
N ALA A 326 15.89 11.20 16.01
CA ALA A 326 16.03 12.59 16.43
C ALA A 326 15.84 13.61 15.29
N LEU A 327 15.73 13.15 14.04
CA LEU A 327 15.55 13.98 12.83
C LEU A 327 14.14 13.92 12.23
N ILE A 328 13.28 13.01 12.71
CA ILE A 328 11.91 12.81 12.21
C ILE A 328 10.92 12.70 13.37
N ASP A 329 9.69 13.17 13.15
CA ASP A 329 8.56 12.73 13.96
C ASP A 329 8.16 11.32 13.54
N VAL A 330 8.70 10.34 14.25
CA VAL A 330 8.46 8.91 14.06
C VAL A 330 6.95 8.58 14.08
N GLU A 331 6.15 9.26 14.89
CA GLU A 331 4.71 8.99 14.99
C GLU A 331 3.98 9.41 13.71
N SER A 332 4.27 10.62 13.18
CA SER A 332 3.74 11.04 11.87
C SER A 332 4.19 10.11 10.75
N PHE A 333 5.46 9.69 10.72
CA PHE A 333 5.98 8.77 9.69
C PHE A 333 5.27 7.42 9.71
N ILE A 334 4.92 6.88 10.88
CA ILE A 334 4.18 5.62 10.99
C ILE A 334 2.70 5.81 10.66
N LYS A 335 2.06 6.89 11.14
CA LYS A 335 0.66 7.21 10.80
C LYS A 335 0.50 7.42 9.29
N TYR A 336 1.42 8.14 8.66
CA TYR A 336 1.47 8.36 7.22
C TYR A 336 1.73 7.06 6.44
N TYR A 337 2.67 6.22 6.90
CA TYR A 337 2.89 4.87 6.37
C TYR A 337 1.58 4.07 6.32
N PHE A 338 0.80 4.05 7.40
CA PHE A 338 -0.42 3.27 7.45
C PHE A 338 -1.55 3.78 6.54
N VAL A 339 -1.67 5.09 6.27
CA VAL A 339 -2.68 5.55 5.28
C VAL A 339 -2.33 5.02 3.88
N PHE A 340 -1.06 5.09 3.49
CA PHE A 340 -0.61 4.58 2.18
C PHE A 340 -0.56 3.05 2.11
N GLU A 341 -0.26 2.35 3.21
CA GLU A 341 -0.26 0.88 3.29
C GLU A 341 -1.70 0.34 3.29
N VAL A 342 -2.64 0.95 4.01
CA VAL A 342 -4.07 0.58 3.96
C VAL A 342 -4.65 0.80 2.56
N ALA A 343 -4.28 1.90 1.89
CA ALA A 343 -4.79 2.19 0.54
C ALA A 343 -4.02 1.48 -0.60
N GLU A 344 -2.87 0.87 -0.31
CA GLU A 344 -1.84 0.46 -1.30
C GLU A 344 -1.53 1.53 -2.38
N ASN A 345 -1.58 2.82 -2.01
CA ASN A 345 -1.51 3.92 -2.98
C ASN A 345 -0.14 3.95 -3.70
N PRO A 346 -0.11 3.81 -5.04
CA PRO A 346 1.12 3.66 -5.83
C PRO A 346 2.02 4.90 -5.88
N GLU A 347 1.51 6.08 -5.52
CA GLU A 347 2.28 7.33 -5.61
C GLU A 347 3.13 7.62 -4.38
N ILE A 348 3.12 6.78 -3.34
CA ILE A 348 3.99 6.87 -2.14
C ILE A 348 5.52 6.92 -2.42
N THR A 349 5.91 6.65 -3.66
CA THR A 349 7.31 6.72 -4.13
C THR A 349 7.50 7.70 -5.28
N GLN A 350 6.43 8.39 -5.72
CA GLN A 350 6.36 9.12 -6.97
C GLN A 350 6.03 10.60 -6.76
N SER A 351 4.80 10.96 -6.37
CA SER A 351 4.29 12.34 -6.30
C SER A 351 3.18 12.51 -5.26
N SER A 352 2.81 13.75 -4.91
CA SER A 352 1.77 14.06 -3.91
C SER A 352 2.04 13.46 -2.52
N VAL A 353 3.32 13.30 -2.17
CA VAL A 353 3.80 12.82 -0.87
C VAL A 353 4.41 14.00 -0.12
N PHE A 354 3.85 14.37 1.03
CA PHE A 354 4.16 15.63 1.70
C PHE A 354 4.91 15.44 3.02
N PHE A 355 5.75 16.42 3.33
CA PHE A 355 6.47 16.55 4.60
C PHE A 355 6.58 18.03 5.00
N TRP A 356 6.72 18.33 6.29
CA TRP A 356 6.89 19.71 6.76
C TRP A 356 7.85 19.83 7.94
N ARG A 357 8.31 21.06 8.21
CA ARG A 357 9.08 21.48 9.40
C ARG A 357 8.66 22.90 9.79
N ASP A 358 8.43 23.15 11.07
CA ASP A 358 8.17 24.49 11.61
C ASP A 358 9.49 25.23 11.92
N GLY A 359 10.31 25.42 10.87
CA GLY A 359 11.61 26.07 10.93
C GLY A 359 12.80 25.13 11.24
N VAL A 360 14.02 25.67 11.17
CA VAL A 360 15.27 24.89 11.16
C VAL A 360 15.62 24.14 12.46
N ASN A 361 14.87 24.37 13.55
CA ASN A 361 15.06 23.68 14.83
C ASN A 361 14.05 22.54 15.04
N ASP A 362 13.12 22.35 14.11
CA ASP A 362 12.07 21.33 14.18
C ASP A 362 12.49 20.01 13.51
N VAL A 363 11.80 18.92 13.83
CA VAL A 363 11.99 17.60 13.17
C VAL A 363 11.19 17.51 11.88
N LEU A 364 11.56 16.62 10.96
CA LEU A 364 10.75 16.38 9.76
C LEU A 364 9.47 15.61 10.13
N HIS A 365 8.32 16.22 9.89
CA HIS A 365 7.01 15.57 10.01
C HIS A 365 6.53 15.06 8.64
N ALA A 366 5.78 13.95 8.62
CA ALA A 366 5.13 13.42 7.42
C ALA A 366 3.65 13.84 7.34
N GLY A 367 3.18 14.13 6.13
CA GLY A 367 1.85 14.68 5.86
C GLY A 367 1.90 16.10 5.29
N PRO A 368 0.75 16.66 4.84
CA PRO A 368 -0.58 16.03 4.78
C PRO A 368 -0.74 14.90 3.75
N VAL A 369 -1.91 14.24 3.73
CA VAL A 369 -2.28 13.27 2.68
C VAL A 369 -2.99 13.95 1.50
N TRP A 370 -2.77 13.43 0.28
CA TRP A 370 -3.38 13.92 -0.97
C TRP A 370 -3.36 12.83 -2.07
N ASP A 371 -4.20 12.97 -3.12
CA ASP A 371 -4.29 12.11 -4.32
C ASP A 371 -4.41 10.59 -4.03
N PHE A 372 -5.62 10.16 -3.66
CA PHE A 372 -5.97 8.75 -3.38
C PHE A 372 -7.04 8.17 -4.35
N ASP A 373 -7.39 8.87 -5.42
CA ASP A 373 -8.28 8.34 -6.47
C ASP A 373 -7.70 7.07 -7.14
N SER A 374 -6.39 7.03 -7.35
CA SER A 374 -5.65 5.91 -7.95
C SER A 374 -5.31 4.76 -6.98
N ALA A 375 -5.88 4.76 -5.77
CA ALA A 375 -5.60 3.80 -4.70
C ALA A 375 -6.75 2.78 -4.50
N PHE A 376 -6.72 1.98 -3.43
CA PHE A 376 -7.76 1.02 -3.05
C PHE A 376 -8.29 0.18 -4.22
N ALA A 377 -7.43 -0.71 -4.74
CA ALA A 377 -7.76 -1.63 -5.84
C ALA A 377 -8.14 -1.01 -7.19
N GLU A 378 -7.97 0.30 -7.40
CA GLU A 378 -8.28 0.93 -8.69
C GLU A 378 -7.52 0.24 -9.84
N TYR A 379 -6.28 -0.17 -9.60
CA TYR A 379 -5.50 -1.04 -10.48
C TYR A 379 -5.66 -2.54 -10.15
N VAL A 380 -5.62 -3.41 -11.16
CA VAL A 380 -5.69 -4.88 -10.97
C VAL A 380 -4.34 -5.57 -10.75
N SER A 381 -3.24 -4.81 -10.64
CA SER A 381 -1.89 -5.38 -10.56
C SER A 381 -1.23 -5.13 -9.21
N GLU A 382 -0.57 -6.14 -8.66
CA GLU A 382 0.22 -6.06 -7.42
C GLU A 382 1.24 -4.90 -7.41
N ASN A 383 1.76 -4.50 -8.58
CA ASN A 383 2.73 -3.42 -8.71
C ASN A 383 2.13 -2.01 -8.51
N LEU A 384 0.81 -1.90 -8.41
CA LEU A 384 0.04 -0.65 -8.43
C LEU A 384 -1.10 -0.65 -7.38
N GLY A 385 -1.05 -1.51 -6.36
CA GLY A 385 -2.05 -1.56 -5.28
C GLY A 385 -3.30 -2.42 -5.54
N GLY A 386 -3.14 -3.48 -6.34
CA GLY A 386 -4.25 -4.34 -6.77
C GLY A 386 -4.41 -5.69 -6.05
N ASP A 387 -3.58 -6.02 -5.05
CA ASP A 387 -3.67 -7.30 -4.32
C ASP A 387 -3.75 -7.01 -2.82
N PRO A 388 -4.94 -7.08 -2.18
CA PRO A 388 -5.12 -6.64 -0.79
C PRO A 388 -4.26 -7.43 0.20
N ARG A 389 -3.69 -8.55 -0.24
CA ARG A 389 -2.74 -9.35 0.52
C ARG A 389 -1.29 -9.01 0.19
N GLN A 390 -0.92 -7.79 -0.21
CA GLN A 390 0.47 -7.42 -0.49
C GLN A 390 1.04 -6.44 0.54
N ASP A 391 2.20 -6.78 1.08
CA ASP A 391 3.01 -5.90 1.94
C ASP A 391 3.61 -4.80 1.03
N TYR A 392 3.01 -3.61 1.01
CA TYR A 392 3.04 -2.75 -0.19
C TYR A 392 4.07 -1.62 -0.12
N VAL A 393 3.91 -0.66 0.79
CA VAL A 393 4.73 0.54 0.91
C VAL A 393 6.17 0.18 1.26
N MET A 394 6.38 -0.82 2.12
CA MET A 394 7.71 -1.39 2.40
C MET A 394 8.44 -1.94 1.15
N ASN A 395 7.69 -2.20 0.06
CA ASN A 395 8.18 -2.67 -1.24
C ASN A 395 7.91 -1.67 -2.38
N GLY A 396 7.39 -0.46 -2.11
CA GLY A 396 6.88 0.45 -3.14
C GLY A 396 7.89 0.78 -4.24
N GLN A 397 9.15 1.03 -3.87
CA GLN A 397 10.24 1.30 -4.83
C GLN A 397 10.50 0.10 -5.75
N PHE A 398 10.34 -1.12 -5.24
CA PHE A 398 10.47 -2.33 -6.04
C PHE A 398 9.32 -2.48 -7.04
N PHE A 399 8.08 -2.30 -6.57
CA PHE A 399 6.87 -2.45 -7.37
C PHE A 399 6.75 -1.40 -8.48
N ARG A 400 7.02 -0.13 -8.17
CA ARG A 400 7.06 0.96 -9.16
C ARG A 400 8.35 0.95 -10.00
N ASN A 401 9.41 0.27 -9.54
CA ASN A 401 10.74 0.16 -10.17
C ASN A 401 11.39 1.53 -10.50
N LYS A 402 10.95 2.60 -9.83
CA LYS A 402 11.48 3.97 -9.85
C LYS A 402 11.07 4.72 -8.57
N GLY A 403 11.65 5.88 -8.32
CA GLY A 403 11.22 6.78 -7.24
C GLY A 403 11.84 6.50 -5.88
N ASN A 404 11.30 7.15 -4.84
CA ASN A 404 11.80 7.11 -3.48
C ASN A 404 11.75 5.69 -2.87
N GLY A 405 12.64 5.41 -1.90
CA GLY A 405 12.76 4.11 -1.24
C GLY A 405 12.91 4.19 0.29
N TRP A 406 12.43 5.26 0.93
CA TRP A 406 12.57 5.51 2.37
C TRP A 406 11.90 4.43 3.21
N TYR A 407 10.62 4.13 3.00
CA TYR A 407 9.94 3.07 3.77
C TYR A 407 10.51 1.67 3.51
N THR A 408 11.07 1.41 2.32
CA THR A 408 11.87 0.19 2.05
C THR A 408 13.18 0.15 2.83
N GLN A 409 13.68 1.30 3.31
CA GLN A 409 14.80 1.36 4.26
C GLN A 409 14.34 1.28 5.72
N PHE A 410 13.36 2.09 6.13
CA PHE A 410 12.84 2.12 7.51
C PHE A 410 12.38 0.74 7.97
N MET A 411 11.64 -0.02 7.14
CA MET A 411 11.16 -1.37 7.47
C MET A 411 12.25 -2.45 7.51
N ARG A 412 13.54 -2.07 7.52
CA ARG A 412 14.69 -2.93 7.85
C ARG A 412 15.29 -2.64 9.23
N ILE A 413 14.91 -1.53 9.87
CA ILE A 413 15.42 -1.09 11.17
C ILE A 413 14.53 -1.74 12.23
N PRO A 414 15.04 -2.66 13.08
CA PRO A 414 14.22 -3.37 14.06
C PRO A 414 13.40 -2.44 14.95
N GLU A 415 14.00 -1.35 15.40
CA GLU A 415 13.40 -0.35 16.29
C GLU A 415 12.23 0.41 15.62
N PHE A 416 12.33 0.70 14.32
CA PHE A 416 11.21 1.26 13.54
C PHE A 416 10.10 0.22 13.36
N VAL A 417 10.45 -1.04 13.11
CA VAL A 417 9.47 -2.13 12.95
C VAL A 417 8.74 -2.41 14.27
N GLU A 418 9.42 -2.35 15.41
CA GLU A 418 8.80 -2.42 16.73
C GLU A 418 7.84 -1.24 16.95
N ALA A 419 8.27 0.00 16.69
CA ALA A 419 7.41 1.19 16.80
C ALA A 419 6.18 1.14 15.86
N VAL A 420 6.33 0.64 14.63
CA VAL A 420 5.22 0.43 13.67
C VAL A 420 4.17 -0.52 14.24
N ARG A 421 4.60 -1.63 14.84
CA ARG A 421 3.71 -2.65 15.40
C ARG A 421 3.03 -2.17 16.68
N ASP A 422 3.78 -1.51 17.57
CA ASP A 422 3.25 -0.92 18.79
C ASP A 422 2.20 0.15 18.50
N LEU A 423 2.45 1.08 17.55
CA LEU A 423 1.45 2.10 17.21
C LEU A 423 0.23 1.49 16.50
N TYR A 424 0.43 0.45 15.66
CA TYR A 424 -0.66 -0.28 15.03
C TYR A 424 -1.64 -0.87 16.05
N ASP A 425 -1.18 -1.71 16.99
CA ASP A 425 -2.09 -2.39 17.93
C ASP A 425 -2.63 -1.47 19.04
N ASN A 426 -1.89 -0.44 19.45
CA ASN A 426 -2.34 0.46 20.53
C ASN A 426 -3.27 1.60 20.05
N GLU A 427 -3.13 2.07 18.81
CA GLU A 427 -3.93 3.20 18.28
C GLU A 427 -4.61 2.89 16.94
N LEU A 428 -3.84 2.51 15.91
CA LEU A 428 -4.31 2.62 14.53
C LEU A 428 -5.27 1.50 14.14
N LYS A 429 -5.11 0.28 14.68
CA LYS A 429 -5.90 -0.89 14.30
C LYS A 429 -7.39 -0.67 14.54
N ALA A 430 -7.78 -0.10 15.67
CA ALA A 430 -9.19 0.14 15.98
C ALA A 430 -9.86 1.09 14.97
N ILE A 431 -9.11 2.09 14.48
CA ILE A 431 -9.57 3.05 13.45
C ILE A 431 -9.61 2.38 12.07
N ILE A 432 -8.60 1.56 11.74
CA ILE A 432 -8.53 0.77 10.50
C ILE A 432 -9.69 -0.24 10.42
N ASP A 433 -10.03 -0.90 11.53
CA ASP A 433 -11.13 -1.86 11.63
C ASP A 433 -12.52 -1.21 11.39
N GLU A 434 -12.69 0.10 11.60
CA GLU A 434 -13.94 0.83 11.35
C GLU A 434 -14.17 1.17 9.86
N LEU A 435 -13.15 1.11 9.00
CA LEU A 435 -13.21 1.56 7.61
C LEU A 435 -14.35 0.96 6.75
N PRO A 436 -14.73 -0.34 6.85
CA PRO A 436 -15.87 -0.87 6.11
C PRO A 436 -17.18 -0.19 6.52
N THR A 437 -17.33 0.10 7.82
CA THR A 437 -18.50 0.84 8.35
C THR A 437 -18.49 2.28 7.84
N LYS A 438 -17.31 2.91 7.69
CA LYS A 438 -17.18 4.25 7.11
C LYS A 438 -17.56 4.27 5.63
N ILE A 439 -17.13 3.29 4.84
CA ILE A 439 -17.54 3.12 3.44
C ILE A 439 -19.07 2.94 3.34
N ASP A 440 -19.65 2.09 4.20
CA ASP A 440 -21.10 1.90 4.29
C ASP A 440 -21.84 3.21 4.67
N GLU A 441 -21.30 4.01 5.60
CA GLU A 441 -21.83 5.33 5.99
C GLU A 441 -21.75 6.37 4.85
N TYR A 442 -20.63 6.45 4.12
CA TYR A 442 -20.47 7.41 3.03
C TYR A 442 -21.38 7.06 1.84
N ALA A 443 -21.44 5.78 1.45
CA ALA A 443 -22.29 5.31 0.37
C ALA A 443 -23.78 5.55 0.68
N ALA A 444 -24.22 5.25 1.90
CA ALA A 444 -25.60 5.53 2.33
C ALA A 444 -25.97 7.03 2.31
N GLY A 445 -24.99 7.93 2.25
CA GLY A 445 -25.19 9.38 2.22
C GLY A 445 -25.25 10.02 0.82
N ILE A 446 -24.97 9.30 -0.26
CA ILE A 446 -24.91 9.88 -1.63
C ILE A 446 -25.64 9.13 -2.77
N PRO A 447 -26.56 8.16 -2.56
CA PRO A 447 -26.99 7.27 -3.65
C PRO A 447 -27.68 7.98 -4.82
N GLU A 448 -28.58 8.94 -4.57
CA GLU A 448 -29.23 9.70 -5.65
C GLU A 448 -28.29 10.68 -6.37
N SER A 449 -27.24 11.15 -5.68
CA SER A 449 -26.18 12.00 -6.26
C SER A 449 -25.19 11.18 -7.10
N ALA A 450 -24.93 9.93 -6.71
CA ALA A 450 -24.16 8.98 -7.51
C ALA A 450 -24.94 8.55 -8.77
N ASP A 451 -26.23 8.18 -8.65
CA ASP A 451 -27.08 7.86 -9.80
C ASP A 451 -27.12 9.05 -10.79
N ALA A 452 -27.38 10.27 -10.32
CA ALA A 452 -27.37 11.47 -11.17
C ALA A 452 -25.99 11.78 -11.79
N ASN A 453 -24.90 11.48 -11.07
CA ASN A 453 -23.54 11.58 -11.61
C ASN A 453 -23.32 10.61 -12.78
N PHE A 454 -23.74 9.35 -12.69
CA PHE A 454 -23.51 8.37 -13.77
C PHE A 454 -24.53 8.46 -14.91
N ASP A 455 -25.74 9.00 -14.67
CA ASP A 455 -26.65 9.47 -15.73
C ASP A 455 -26.03 10.63 -16.56
N THR A 456 -25.09 11.38 -15.98
CA THR A 456 -24.35 12.46 -16.65
C THR A 456 -23.04 11.97 -17.28
N TRP A 457 -22.31 11.09 -16.58
CA TRP A 457 -21.00 10.56 -16.96
C TRP A 457 -21.05 9.02 -17.08
N ASP A 458 -21.53 8.53 -18.23
CA ASP A 458 -21.75 7.11 -18.52
C ASP A 458 -20.44 6.30 -18.67
N VAL A 459 -19.85 5.92 -17.53
CA VAL A 459 -18.60 5.11 -17.44
C VAL A 459 -18.82 3.70 -16.86
N LEU A 460 -20.00 3.41 -16.30
CA LEU A 460 -20.30 2.13 -15.64
C LEU A 460 -20.30 0.96 -16.64
N GLY A 461 -19.82 -0.21 -16.22
CA GLY A 461 -19.54 -1.35 -17.12
C GLY A 461 -18.36 -1.12 -18.09
N GLY A 462 -17.68 0.03 -18.01
CA GLY A 462 -16.55 0.42 -18.85
C GLY A 462 -15.18 -0.05 -18.35
N PRO A 463 -14.11 0.21 -19.11
CA PRO A 463 -12.75 0.14 -18.58
C PRO A 463 -12.50 1.31 -17.61
N GLY A 464 -11.73 1.11 -16.54
CA GLY A 464 -11.25 2.21 -15.70
C GLY A 464 -10.35 3.19 -16.47
N GLU A 465 -10.38 4.47 -16.06
CA GLU A 465 -9.63 5.57 -16.69
C GLU A 465 -8.11 5.39 -16.60
N PHE A 466 -7.63 4.75 -15.53
CA PHE A 466 -6.21 4.44 -15.38
C PHE A 466 -5.78 3.28 -16.28
N ASN A 467 -4.64 3.42 -16.98
CA ASN A 467 -4.11 2.34 -17.81
C ASN A 467 -3.59 1.17 -16.95
N GLY A 468 -4.36 0.08 -16.90
CA GLY A 468 -4.17 -1.04 -15.97
C GLY A 468 -5.14 -1.04 -14.78
N GLY A 469 -6.10 -0.11 -14.80
CA GLY A 469 -7.27 -0.09 -13.95
C GLY A 469 -8.13 -1.34 -14.09
N HIS A 470 -9.06 -1.51 -13.17
CA HIS A 470 -10.07 -2.56 -13.20
C HIS A 470 -11.16 -2.30 -14.26
N VAL A 471 -12.10 -3.24 -14.38
CA VAL A 471 -13.30 -3.04 -15.19
C VAL A 471 -14.38 -2.58 -14.23
N ILE A 472 -14.94 -1.40 -14.50
CA ILE A 472 -15.96 -0.77 -13.67
C ILE A 472 -17.22 -1.64 -13.67
N ALA A 473 -17.83 -1.83 -12.51
CA ALA A 473 -19.07 -2.58 -12.35
C ALA A 473 -20.23 -1.97 -13.16
N ASP A 474 -21.22 -2.80 -13.50
CA ASP A 474 -22.44 -2.39 -14.23
C ASP A 474 -23.33 -1.39 -13.44
N THR A 475 -22.99 -1.10 -12.17
CA THR A 475 -23.75 -0.24 -11.24
C THR A 475 -22.81 0.35 -10.19
N TRP A 476 -23.00 1.60 -9.77
CA TRP A 476 -22.20 2.26 -8.73
C TRP A 476 -22.17 1.50 -7.38
N GLN A 477 -23.27 0.90 -6.94
CA GLN A 477 -23.25 0.05 -5.72
C GLN A 477 -22.25 -1.12 -5.85
N GLY A 478 -22.01 -1.62 -7.06
CA GLY A 478 -20.99 -2.66 -7.29
C GLY A 478 -19.55 -2.17 -7.11
N GLU A 479 -19.31 -0.87 -7.27
CA GLU A 479 -18.02 -0.23 -6.96
C GLU A 479 -17.84 0.00 -5.46
N VAL A 480 -18.92 0.41 -4.78
CA VAL A 480 -18.95 0.47 -3.31
C VAL A 480 -18.67 -0.93 -2.73
N ASP A 481 -19.38 -1.96 -3.21
CA ASP A 481 -19.18 -3.36 -2.81
C ASP A 481 -17.74 -3.83 -3.10
N TYR A 482 -17.17 -3.50 -4.26
CA TYR A 482 -15.80 -3.86 -4.64
C TYR A 482 -14.73 -3.22 -3.73
N LEU A 483 -14.84 -1.91 -3.49
CA LEU A 483 -13.99 -1.15 -2.57
C LEU A 483 -14.09 -1.72 -1.15
N ARG A 484 -15.30 -1.94 -0.66
CA ARG A 484 -15.61 -2.47 0.67
C ARG A 484 -15.03 -3.87 0.88
N ASP A 485 -15.31 -4.80 -0.03
CA ASP A 485 -14.78 -6.16 0.02
C ASP A 485 -13.25 -6.20 -0.07
N TRP A 486 -12.62 -5.27 -0.81
CA TRP A 486 -11.15 -5.15 -0.84
C TRP A 486 -10.59 -4.64 0.48
N VAL A 487 -11.20 -3.61 1.06
CA VAL A 487 -10.78 -3.05 2.35
C VAL A 487 -10.93 -4.08 3.48
N GLU A 488 -12.01 -4.87 3.55
CA GLU A 488 -12.12 -5.95 4.55
C GLU A 488 -11.01 -7.01 4.41
N ARG A 489 -10.67 -7.42 3.18
CA ARG A 489 -9.53 -8.32 2.91
C ARG A 489 -8.18 -7.67 3.27
N ARG A 490 -8.06 -6.35 3.09
CA ARG A 490 -6.86 -5.59 3.39
C ARG A 490 -6.63 -5.49 4.91
N ILE A 491 -7.65 -5.14 5.67
CA ILE A 491 -7.63 -5.10 7.14
C ILE A 491 -7.21 -6.45 7.71
N ALA A 492 -7.79 -7.54 7.20
CA ALA A 492 -7.41 -8.90 7.59
C ALA A 492 -5.92 -9.18 7.33
N HIS A 493 -5.38 -8.82 6.17
CA HIS A 493 -3.94 -8.96 5.87
C HIS A 493 -3.07 -8.17 6.85
N LEU A 494 -3.37 -6.89 7.06
CA LEU A 494 -2.59 -5.99 7.92
C LEU A 494 -2.52 -6.51 9.37
N ALA A 495 -3.62 -7.04 9.91
CA ALA A 495 -3.65 -7.63 11.24
C ALA A 495 -2.64 -8.78 11.39
N THR A 496 -2.43 -9.58 10.33
CA THR A 496 -1.44 -10.67 10.35
C THR A 496 0.01 -10.17 10.35
N VAL A 497 0.28 -9.03 9.70
CA VAL A 497 1.63 -8.49 9.52
C VAL A 497 2.09 -7.67 10.73
N TYR A 498 1.21 -6.84 11.30
CA TYR A 498 1.61 -5.79 12.24
C TYR A 498 1.24 -6.06 13.71
N GLY A 499 0.35 -6.99 14.04
CA GLY A 499 -0.04 -7.25 15.42
C GLY A 499 1.15 -7.61 16.34
N VAL A 500 1.27 -7.00 17.52
CA VAL A 500 2.42 -7.16 18.43
C VAL A 500 2.50 -8.56 19.04
N GLY A 501 1.39 -9.30 19.05
CA GLY A 501 1.34 -10.71 19.47
C GLY A 501 1.88 -11.70 18.42
N ASN A 502 2.13 -11.25 17.18
CA ASN A 502 2.49 -12.14 16.09
C ASN A 502 4.01 -12.44 16.09
N PRO A 503 4.43 -13.61 15.54
CA PRO A 503 5.84 -13.95 15.37
C PRO A 503 6.47 -13.11 14.24
N MET A 504 7.73 -12.71 14.41
CA MET A 504 8.44 -11.82 13.49
C MET A 504 9.54 -12.56 12.73
N LEU A 505 9.37 -12.67 11.41
CA LEU A 505 10.36 -13.22 10.48
C LEU A 505 11.29 -12.11 9.98
N THR A 506 12.60 -12.32 10.03
CA THR A 506 13.58 -11.54 9.25
C THR A 506 14.46 -12.46 8.38
N TYR A 507 15.00 -11.92 7.28
CA TYR A 507 15.87 -12.66 6.39
C TYR A 507 16.79 -11.77 5.57
N SER A 508 17.91 -12.34 5.11
CA SER A 508 18.82 -11.69 4.16
C SER A 508 19.17 -12.63 3.00
N ALA A 509 19.70 -12.07 1.91
CA ALA A 509 20.11 -12.83 0.74
C ALA A 509 21.61 -12.63 0.42
N HIS A 510 22.34 -13.72 0.25
CA HIS A 510 23.71 -13.72 -0.26
C HIS A 510 23.66 -13.78 -1.79
N VAL A 511 23.80 -12.63 -2.44
CA VAL A 511 23.73 -12.48 -3.89
C VAL A 511 25.13 -12.59 -4.51
N GLN A 512 25.22 -13.24 -5.68
CA GLN A 512 26.45 -13.33 -6.47
C GLN A 512 27.11 -11.95 -6.62
N SER A 513 28.41 -11.89 -6.31
CA SER A 513 29.26 -10.70 -6.46
C SER A 513 28.88 -9.47 -5.61
N LEU A 514 27.77 -9.52 -4.86
CA LEU A 514 27.41 -8.50 -3.86
C LEU A 514 27.69 -8.99 -2.43
N GLY A 515 27.60 -10.30 -2.17
CA GLY A 515 27.68 -10.87 -0.83
C GLY A 515 26.33 -10.83 -0.13
N TRP A 516 26.34 -10.82 1.21
CA TRP A 516 25.13 -10.60 2.01
C TRP A 516 24.60 -9.18 1.82
N GLN A 517 23.32 -9.07 1.45
CA GLN A 517 22.56 -7.82 1.56
C GLN A 517 22.13 -7.58 3.02
N GLN A 518 21.75 -6.34 3.36
CA GLN A 518 21.15 -6.04 4.67
C GLN A 518 19.89 -6.88 4.91
N SER A 519 19.59 -7.18 6.18
CA SER A 519 18.37 -7.90 6.58
C SER A 519 17.09 -7.17 6.17
N ARG A 520 16.01 -7.93 6.15
CA ARG A 520 14.68 -7.60 5.63
C ARG A 520 13.61 -8.20 6.54
N THR A 521 12.57 -7.44 6.81
CA THR A 521 11.40 -7.91 7.55
C THR A 521 10.51 -8.76 6.65
N GLY A 522 9.62 -9.57 7.25
CA GLY A 522 8.56 -10.32 6.55
C GLY A 522 7.90 -9.51 5.42
N GLY A 523 7.71 -10.13 4.26
CA GLY A 523 7.09 -9.51 3.09
C GLY A 523 8.03 -8.70 2.20
N GLN A 524 9.17 -8.20 2.69
CA GLN A 524 10.11 -7.41 1.87
C GLN A 524 10.85 -8.24 0.81
N VAL A 525 11.13 -7.65 -0.36
CA VAL A 525 11.95 -8.30 -1.39
C VAL A 525 13.43 -8.39 -0.97
N ALA A 526 13.95 -9.61 -0.83
CA ALA A 526 15.37 -9.88 -0.66
C ALA A 526 15.97 -10.44 -1.96
N GLY A 527 17.13 -9.94 -2.40
CA GLY A 527 17.80 -10.33 -3.65
C GLY A 527 17.89 -9.20 -4.68
N THR A 528 17.90 -9.57 -5.96
CA THR A 528 18.12 -8.68 -7.12
C THR A 528 17.32 -9.15 -8.35
N ALA A 529 15.99 -9.16 -8.24
CA ALA A 529 15.09 -9.59 -9.32
C ALA A 529 15.38 -8.89 -10.65
N GLY A 530 15.47 -9.67 -11.74
CA GLY A 530 15.69 -9.17 -13.10
C GLY A 530 17.12 -8.68 -13.40
N LYS A 531 17.99 -8.52 -12.38
CA LYS A 531 19.36 -8.02 -12.56
C LYS A 531 20.35 -9.10 -13.03
N SER A 532 19.90 -10.33 -13.29
CA SER A 532 20.73 -11.48 -13.71
C SER A 532 21.84 -11.91 -12.72
N LEU A 533 21.71 -11.52 -11.45
CA LEU A 533 22.53 -12.02 -10.33
C LEU A 533 21.71 -13.03 -9.53
N ARG A 534 22.35 -14.13 -9.11
CA ARG A 534 21.69 -15.24 -8.40
C ARG A 534 21.79 -15.09 -6.88
N VAL A 535 20.79 -15.61 -6.17
CA VAL A 535 20.90 -15.92 -4.74
C VAL A 535 21.69 -17.22 -4.58
N GLU A 536 22.69 -17.22 -3.69
CA GLU A 536 23.54 -18.38 -3.37
C GLU A 536 23.23 -18.97 -1.99
N ALA A 537 22.82 -18.11 -1.05
CA ALA A 537 22.26 -18.48 0.23
C ALA A 537 21.21 -17.45 0.68
N LEU A 538 20.34 -17.87 1.60
CA LEU A 538 19.51 -17.01 2.44
C LEU A 538 19.97 -17.17 3.88
N ASP A 539 19.87 -16.12 4.68
CA ASP A 539 19.88 -16.20 6.14
C ASP A 539 18.46 -15.93 6.63
N LEU A 540 18.05 -16.60 7.71
CA LEU A 540 16.66 -16.71 8.13
C LEU A 540 16.61 -16.72 9.65
N GLU A 541 15.84 -15.82 10.24
CA GLU A 541 15.64 -15.70 11.69
C GLU A 541 14.15 -15.51 11.99
N LEU A 542 13.63 -16.22 13.00
CA LEU A 542 12.22 -16.15 13.38
C LEU A 542 12.06 -16.00 14.90
N ASP A 543 11.71 -14.79 15.35
CA ASP A 543 11.15 -14.65 16.68
C ASP A 543 9.75 -15.27 16.71
N ALA A 544 9.59 -16.32 17.51
CA ALA A 544 8.33 -17.02 17.70
C ALA A 544 7.37 -16.30 18.67
N ASN A 545 7.80 -15.20 19.31
CA ASN A 545 7.00 -14.40 20.25
C ASN A 545 6.31 -15.25 21.34
N GLY A 546 7.08 -16.17 21.92
CA GLY A 546 6.62 -17.10 22.95
C GLY A 546 5.82 -18.33 22.46
N LEU A 547 5.46 -18.40 21.17
CA LEU A 547 4.84 -19.59 20.57
C LEU A 547 5.86 -20.75 20.47
N SER A 548 5.40 -21.99 20.69
CA SER A 548 6.25 -23.16 20.45
C SER A 548 6.30 -23.54 18.97
N GLY A 549 7.48 -24.00 18.53
CA GLY A 549 7.73 -24.47 17.17
C GLY A 549 9.07 -23.95 16.64
N VAL A 550 9.36 -24.23 15.37
CA VAL A 550 10.49 -23.63 14.65
C VAL A 550 10.12 -23.36 13.19
N LEU A 551 10.77 -22.37 12.59
CA LEU A 551 10.95 -22.35 11.14
C LEU A 551 11.72 -23.61 10.72
N GLN A 552 11.32 -24.21 9.60
CA GLN A 552 12.12 -25.22 8.92
C GLN A 552 12.28 -24.86 7.44
N SER A 553 13.51 -24.95 6.94
CA SER A 553 13.87 -24.51 5.59
C SER A 553 14.67 -25.60 4.84
N ARG A 554 14.55 -25.64 3.51
CA ARG A 554 15.48 -26.38 2.62
C ARG A 554 15.44 -25.83 1.19
N GLY A 555 16.45 -26.17 0.39
CA GLY A 555 16.63 -25.62 -0.95
C GLY A 555 17.28 -26.59 -1.92
N HIS A 556 16.99 -26.43 -3.21
CA HIS A 556 17.67 -27.12 -4.30
C HIS A 556 18.89 -26.30 -4.72
N VAL A 557 20.08 -26.70 -4.27
CA VAL A 557 21.34 -26.01 -4.60
C VAL A 557 21.98 -26.66 -5.84
N GLN A 558 22.49 -25.83 -6.75
CA GLN A 558 23.19 -26.28 -7.96
C GLN A 558 24.24 -27.34 -7.65
N SER A 559 24.24 -28.44 -8.40
CA SER A 559 25.19 -29.56 -8.28
C SER A 559 25.18 -30.32 -6.93
N ILE A 560 24.27 -29.96 -6.01
CA ILE A 560 24.04 -30.68 -4.74
C ILE A 560 22.67 -31.38 -4.76
N GLY A 561 21.66 -30.71 -5.33
CA GLY A 561 20.26 -31.14 -5.25
C GLY A 561 19.54 -30.53 -4.04
N TRP A 562 18.44 -31.15 -3.62
CA TRP A 562 17.73 -30.76 -2.40
C TRP A 562 18.58 -31.03 -1.14
N THR A 563 18.74 -30.02 -0.30
CA THR A 563 19.31 -30.17 1.04
C THR A 563 18.38 -30.98 1.96
N GLY A 564 18.92 -31.43 3.10
CA GLY A 564 18.07 -31.89 4.21
C GLY A 564 17.23 -30.74 4.75
N TRP A 565 16.14 -31.08 5.47
CA TRP A 565 15.41 -30.13 6.30
C TRP A 565 16.34 -29.56 7.39
N GLN A 566 16.49 -28.23 7.43
CA GLN A 566 17.10 -27.48 8.54
C GLN A 566 15.99 -27.01 9.50
N ASN A 567 16.33 -26.75 10.76
CA ASN A 567 15.42 -26.31 11.83
C ASN A 567 15.97 -25.04 12.50
N GLY A 568 15.10 -24.10 12.83
CA GLY A 568 15.47 -22.84 13.46
C GLY A 568 16.26 -21.92 12.53
N ASP A 569 16.88 -20.92 13.13
CA ASP A 569 17.57 -19.82 12.45
C ASP A 569 18.82 -20.35 11.73
N THR A 570 18.91 -20.13 10.42
CA THR A 570 19.82 -20.94 9.61
C THR A 570 20.15 -20.37 8.22
N VAL A 571 21.44 -20.40 7.89
CA VAL A 571 21.92 -20.15 6.53
C VAL A 571 21.49 -21.30 5.62
N LEU A 572 20.53 -21.03 4.73
CA LEU A 572 20.06 -21.95 3.71
C LEU A 572 20.79 -21.69 2.38
N GLY A 573 21.66 -22.61 1.96
CA GLY A 573 22.31 -22.57 0.64
C GLY A 573 23.82 -22.78 0.75
N THR A 574 24.61 -22.00 0.00
CA THR A 574 26.08 -21.98 0.16
C THR A 574 26.67 -20.60 -0.11
N THR A 575 27.35 -20.03 0.89
CA THR A 575 28.25 -18.87 0.69
C THR A 575 29.61 -19.32 0.15
N GLY A 576 30.34 -18.43 -0.53
CA GLY A 576 31.73 -18.64 -1.00
C GLY A 576 31.98 -19.75 -2.04
N ARG A 577 30.97 -20.57 -2.38
CA ARG A 577 31.10 -21.72 -3.30
C ARG A 577 30.64 -21.45 -4.73
N GLY A 578 30.01 -20.32 -4.99
CA GLY A 578 29.55 -19.95 -6.33
C GLY A 578 28.37 -20.78 -6.87
N LEU A 579 27.62 -21.44 -5.99
CA LEU A 579 26.48 -22.28 -6.35
C LEU A 579 25.17 -21.52 -6.05
N ARG A 580 24.29 -21.45 -7.03
CA ARG A 580 22.95 -20.86 -6.88
C ARG A 580 21.99 -21.75 -6.09
N LEU A 581 21.02 -21.12 -5.45
CA LEU A 581 19.72 -21.72 -5.19
C LEU A 581 18.88 -21.75 -6.48
N GLU A 582 18.19 -22.86 -6.73
CA GLU A 582 17.27 -23.03 -7.87
C GLU A 582 15.81 -23.20 -7.43
N ALA A 583 15.56 -23.76 -6.24
CA ALA A 583 14.23 -23.93 -5.64
C ALA A 583 14.28 -23.88 -4.11
N LEU A 584 13.15 -23.58 -3.46
CA LEU A 584 13.03 -23.39 -2.01
C LEU A 584 11.73 -24.03 -1.46
N GLN A 585 11.77 -24.43 -0.19
CA GLN A 585 10.64 -24.89 0.61
C GLN A 585 10.81 -24.44 2.08
N PHE A 586 9.79 -23.82 2.65
CA PHE A 586 9.72 -23.39 4.06
C PHE A 586 8.43 -23.89 4.72
N ARG A 587 8.45 -24.15 6.02
CA ARG A 587 7.26 -24.53 6.82
C ARG A 587 7.52 -24.24 8.29
N LEU A 588 6.47 -24.14 9.07
CA LEU A 588 6.52 -24.01 10.53
C LEU A 588 6.32 -25.37 11.21
N THR A 589 6.42 -25.44 12.54
CA THR A 589 6.02 -26.60 13.36
C THR A 589 5.19 -26.16 14.57
N ASP A 590 4.56 -27.12 15.25
CA ASP A 590 3.90 -26.94 16.55
C ASP A 590 2.91 -25.75 16.57
N GLN A 591 2.90 -24.88 17.59
CA GLN A 591 1.97 -23.75 17.65
C GLN A 591 2.16 -22.74 16.51
N LEU A 592 3.38 -22.54 16.01
CA LEU A 592 3.60 -21.68 14.84
C LEU A 592 2.83 -22.23 13.62
N ALA A 593 2.84 -23.54 13.37
CA ALA A 593 2.07 -24.17 12.29
C ALA A 593 0.56 -24.26 12.56
N SER A 594 0.13 -24.14 13.82
CA SER A 594 -1.29 -24.09 14.20
C SER A 594 -1.94 -22.73 13.98
N ASN A 595 -1.16 -21.64 14.12
CA ASN A 595 -1.67 -20.27 14.06
C ASN A 595 -1.19 -19.47 12.84
N PHE A 596 -0.20 -19.95 12.07
CA PHE A 596 0.33 -19.21 10.92
C PHE A 596 0.61 -20.11 9.69
N ASP A 597 0.31 -19.57 8.52
CA ASP A 597 0.85 -20.00 7.24
C ASP A 597 2.19 -19.29 7.00
N ILE A 598 3.17 -19.99 6.42
CA ILE A 598 4.35 -19.35 5.84
C ILE A 598 4.22 -19.31 4.32
N GLU A 599 3.91 -18.14 3.79
CA GLU A 599 3.82 -17.85 2.36
C GLU A 599 5.17 -17.38 1.82
N TYR A 600 5.53 -17.83 0.62
CA TYR A 600 6.77 -17.42 -0.03
C TYR A 600 6.71 -17.55 -1.55
N ARG A 601 7.49 -16.69 -2.23
CA ARG A 601 7.71 -16.76 -3.67
C ARG A 601 9.15 -16.44 -4.04
N ALA A 602 9.55 -16.90 -5.23
CA ALA A 602 10.88 -16.67 -5.78
C ALA A 602 10.79 -16.05 -7.18
N HIS A 603 11.61 -15.03 -7.43
CA HIS A 603 11.89 -14.53 -8.76
C HIS A 603 12.92 -15.44 -9.42
N VAL A 604 12.53 -16.17 -10.47
CA VAL A 604 13.42 -17.08 -11.19
C VAL A 604 13.89 -16.44 -12.49
N ALA A 605 15.20 -16.51 -12.73
CA ALA A 605 15.82 -15.97 -13.93
C ALA A 605 15.16 -16.52 -15.21
N LYS A 606 14.73 -15.61 -16.09
CA LYS A 606 14.02 -15.90 -17.35
C LYS A 606 12.63 -16.53 -17.17
N VAL A 607 12.03 -16.41 -15.99
CA VAL A 607 10.64 -16.77 -15.69
C VAL A 607 9.87 -15.58 -15.12
N GLY A 608 10.48 -14.81 -14.22
CA GLY A 608 9.82 -13.76 -13.44
C GLY A 608 9.54 -14.23 -12.02
N TRP A 609 8.70 -13.50 -11.28
CA TRP A 609 8.09 -14.00 -10.05
C TRP A 609 7.27 -15.24 -10.34
N MET A 610 7.45 -16.27 -9.52
CA MET A 610 6.49 -17.37 -9.42
C MET A 610 5.36 -16.98 -8.47
N PRO A 611 4.16 -17.61 -8.57
CA PRO A 611 3.09 -17.40 -7.61
C PRO A 611 3.56 -17.64 -6.17
N TRP A 612 2.86 -17.01 -5.22
CA TRP A 612 2.94 -17.36 -3.81
C TRP A 612 2.63 -18.85 -3.61
N VAL A 613 3.41 -19.51 -2.76
CA VAL A 613 3.20 -20.89 -2.33
C VAL A 613 3.45 -20.99 -0.83
N GLU A 614 2.87 -22.00 -0.19
CA GLU A 614 2.79 -22.12 1.27
C GLU A 614 3.35 -23.45 1.79
N ASN A 615 3.73 -23.50 3.07
CA ASN A 615 3.86 -24.72 3.88
C ASN A 615 4.51 -25.92 3.17
N GLY A 616 5.73 -25.74 2.70
CA GLY A 616 6.52 -26.77 2.04
C GLY A 616 6.17 -27.01 0.57
N ALA A 617 5.27 -26.25 -0.05
CA ALA A 617 5.16 -26.23 -1.50
C ALA A 617 6.47 -25.72 -2.15
N VAL A 618 6.77 -26.17 -3.36
CA VAL A 618 8.04 -25.82 -4.03
C VAL A 618 7.86 -24.50 -4.79
N THR A 619 8.59 -23.46 -4.39
CA THR A 619 8.86 -22.32 -5.28
C THR A 619 10.21 -22.50 -5.97
N GLY A 620 10.40 -21.84 -7.11
CA GLY A 620 11.58 -22.04 -7.97
C GLY A 620 11.50 -23.27 -8.89
N THR A 621 12.64 -23.74 -9.39
CA THR A 621 12.73 -24.86 -10.33
C THR A 621 13.75 -25.92 -9.93
N THR A 622 13.35 -27.19 -9.93
CA THR A 622 14.29 -28.32 -9.78
C THR A 622 14.83 -28.74 -11.15
N GLY A 623 16.15 -28.82 -11.29
CA GLY A 623 16.82 -29.45 -12.45
C GLY A 623 16.74 -28.70 -13.79
N ARG A 624 16.14 -27.50 -13.85
CA ARG A 624 16.10 -26.66 -15.07
C ARG A 624 17.34 -25.80 -15.27
N GLY A 625 18.23 -25.70 -14.27
CA GLY A 625 19.45 -24.90 -14.35
C GLY A 625 19.25 -23.39 -14.17
N LEU A 626 18.06 -22.95 -13.73
CA LEU A 626 17.68 -21.55 -13.58
C LEU A 626 17.88 -21.09 -12.12
N PRO A 627 18.63 -20.00 -11.86
CA PRO A 627 18.73 -19.42 -10.52
C PRO A 627 17.46 -18.73 -10.06
N ILE A 628 17.29 -18.73 -8.75
CA ILE A 628 16.54 -17.71 -8.03
C ILE A 628 17.39 -16.44 -8.01
N GLU A 629 16.75 -15.30 -8.27
CA GLU A 629 17.35 -13.96 -8.26
C GLU A 629 16.87 -13.12 -7.07
N ALA A 630 15.65 -13.37 -6.58
CA ALA A 630 15.08 -12.75 -5.38
C ALA A 630 14.00 -13.64 -4.74
N VAL A 631 13.63 -13.33 -3.49
CA VAL A 631 12.56 -13.96 -2.73
C VAL A 631 11.70 -12.94 -1.99
N GLN A 632 10.46 -13.31 -1.70
CA GLN A 632 9.68 -12.77 -0.58
C GLN A 632 9.21 -13.96 0.27
N ILE A 633 9.21 -13.77 1.59
CA ILE A 633 8.80 -14.77 2.59
C ILE A 633 8.05 -13.99 3.68
N ARG A 634 6.90 -14.48 4.13
CA ARG A 634 6.11 -13.85 5.18
C ARG A 634 5.30 -14.86 5.96
N LEU A 635 4.77 -14.41 7.09
CA LEU A 635 3.81 -15.14 7.89
C LEU A 635 2.44 -14.49 7.69
N ILE A 636 1.42 -15.32 7.59
CA ILE A 636 0.01 -14.92 7.55
C ILE A 636 -0.69 -15.69 8.66
N GLU A 637 -1.55 -15.04 9.44
CA GLU A 637 -2.35 -15.71 10.46
C GLU A 637 -3.31 -16.71 9.80
N ARG A 638 -3.35 -17.92 10.35
CA ARG A 638 -4.34 -18.93 9.99
C ARG A 638 -5.63 -18.65 10.74
N GLU A 639 -6.75 -18.80 10.05
CA GLU A 639 -8.01 -19.15 10.69
C GLU A 639 -7.76 -20.29 11.70
N PRO A 640 -7.89 -20.03 13.02
CA PRO A 640 -7.32 -20.91 14.03
C PRO A 640 -8.00 -22.27 13.98
N VAL A 641 -7.21 -23.34 13.90
CA VAL A 641 -7.70 -24.72 13.82
C VAL A 641 -8.26 -25.15 15.17
N VAL A 642 -9.51 -24.76 15.45
CA VAL A 642 -10.23 -25.09 16.69
C VAL A 642 -10.44 -26.60 16.77
N GLY A 643 -9.71 -27.24 17.67
CA GLY A 643 -9.74 -28.68 17.89
C GLY A 643 -8.51 -29.37 17.29
N SER A 644 -8.74 -30.28 16.34
CA SER A 644 -7.68 -31.06 15.68
C SER A 644 -8.07 -31.44 14.25
N SER A 645 -7.18 -31.22 13.27
CA SER A 645 -7.39 -31.53 11.85
C SER A 645 -6.17 -32.18 11.19
N VAL A 646 -6.40 -32.94 10.11
CA VAL A 646 -5.35 -33.53 9.27
C VAL A 646 -5.30 -32.83 7.91
N PHE A 647 -4.11 -32.36 7.53
CA PHE A 647 -3.85 -31.69 6.26
C PHE A 647 -2.93 -32.57 5.40
N TYR A 648 -3.19 -32.67 4.10
CA TYR A 648 -2.47 -33.58 3.22
C TYR A 648 -2.53 -33.22 1.75
N ARG A 649 -1.46 -33.55 1.00
CA ARG A 649 -1.37 -33.40 -0.46
C ARG A 649 -0.75 -34.60 -1.15
N ALA A 650 -1.16 -34.83 -2.39
CA ALA A 650 -0.69 -35.93 -3.22
C ALA A 650 0.22 -35.44 -4.35
N HIS A 651 1.32 -36.16 -4.60
CA HIS A 651 2.11 -36.00 -5.83
C HIS A 651 1.59 -36.98 -6.89
N VAL A 652 0.91 -36.47 -7.92
CA VAL A 652 0.32 -37.28 -8.99
C VAL A 652 1.19 -37.27 -10.24
N ALA A 653 1.35 -38.45 -10.87
CA ALA A 653 2.12 -38.64 -12.08
C ALA A 653 1.67 -37.66 -13.20
N LYS A 654 2.63 -36.93 -13.78
CA LYS A 654 2.44 -35.86 -14.79
C LYS A 654 1.79 -34.56 -14.30
N ILE A 655 1.28 -34.49 -13.07
CA ILE A 655 0.75 -33.25 -12.47
C ILE A 655 1.82 -32.61 -11.57
N GLY A 656 2.48 -33.42 -10.74
CA GLY A 656 3.33 -32.93 -9.65
C GLY A 656 2.58 -32.97 -8.32
N TRP A 657 3.02 -32.18 -7.35
CA TRP A 657 2.24 -31.93 -6.13
C TRP A 657 0.96 -31.16 -6.46
N MET A 658 -0.16 -31.63 -5.92
CA MET A 658 -1.43 -30.90 -5.91
C MET A 658 -1.51 -30.02 -4.64
N SER A 659 -2.48 -29.11 -4.59
CA SER A 659 -2.79 -28.31 -3.40
C SER A 659 -3.05 -29.19 -2.17
N GLU A 660 -2.84 -28.61 -0.99
CA GLU A 660 -3.21 -29.22 0.28
C GLU A 660 -4.72 -29.27 0.45
N VAL A 661 -5.21 -30.32 1.13
CA VAL A 661 -6.62 -30.47 1.50
C VAL A 661 -6.71 -31.01 2.93
N SER A 662 -7.82 -30.73 3.61
CA SER A 662 -8.08 -31.15 4.98
C SER A 662 -9.10 -32.31 5.08
N ASP A 663 -9.51 -32.64 6.31
CA ASP A 663 -10.39 -33.75 6.70
C ASP A 663 -11.47 -34.15 5.68
N GLY A 664 -11.36 -35.40 5.20
CA GLY A 664 -12.32 -36.05 4.33
C GLY A 664 -12.30 -35.61 2.87
N ALA A 665 -11.53 -34.59 2.49
CA ALA A 665 -11.36 -34.14 1.10
C ALA A 665 -10.55 -35.13 0.24
N VAL A 666 -10.43 -34.88 -1.07
CA VAL A 666 -9.76 -35.79 -2.01
C VAL A 666 -8.40 -35.21 -2.43
N ALA A 667 -7.31 -35.85 -1.98
CA ALA A 667 -5.98 -35.60 -2.52
C ALA A 667 -5.69 -36.60 -3.64
N GLY A 668 -5.34 -36.11 -4.84
CA GLY A 668 -5.04 -36.92 -6.01
C GLY A 668 -6.12 -36.86 -7.10
N THR A 669 -6.17 -37.87 -7.98
CA THR A 669 -7.12 -37.92 -9.11
C THR A 669 -7.96 -39.19 -9.10
N THR A 670 -9.25 -39.11 -9.43
CA THR A 670 -10.11 -40.29 -9.63
C THR A 670 -10.40 -40.49 -11.12
N GLY A 671 -10.31 -41.74 -11.61
CA GLY A 671 -10.68 -42.11 -12.99
C GLY A 671 -9.72 -41.65 -14.10
N GLN A 672 -8.94 -40.59 -13.89
CA GLN A 672 -7.99 -40.04 -14.88
C GLN A 672 -6.82 -40.97 -15.24
N SER A 673 -6.70 -42.13 -14.58
CA SER A 673 -5.66 -43.13 -14.77
C SER A 673 -4.21 -42.68 -14.48
N LEU A 674 -4.05 -41.60 -13.74
CA LEU A 674 -2.77 -41.16 -13.19
C LEU A 674 -2.51 -41.85 -11.84
N ALA A 675 -1.24 -42.05 -11.49
CA ALA A 675 -0.85 -42.68 -10.24
C ALA A 675 -0.47 -41.62 -9.20
N MET A 676 -0.93 -41.81 -7.96
CA MET A 676 -0.29 -41.18 -6.81
C MET A 676 1.10 -41.80 -6.67
N GLN A 677 2.13 -40.96 -6.61
CA GLN A 677 3.53 -41.35 -6.54
C GLN A 677 4.12 -41.05 -5.16
N ALA A 678 3.69 -39.95 -4.54
CA ALA A 678 3.99 -39.61 -3.15
C ALA A 678 2.77 -39.00 -2.44
N LEU A 679 2.82 -39.02 -1.10
CA LEU A 679 1.85 -38.39 -0.17
C LEU A 679 2.64 -37.66 0.92
N GLU A 680 2.24 -36.44 1.23
CA GLU A 680 2.68 -35.64 2.36
C GLU A 680 1.45 -35.36 3.24
N ALA A 681 1.60 -35.45 4.57
CA ALA A 681 0.51 -35.24 5.51
C ALA A 681 1.02 -34.71 6.85
N SER A 682 0.32 -33.73 7.41
CA SER A 682 0.54 -33.13 8.72
C SER A 682 -0.73 -33.22 9.57
N VAL A 683 -0.60 -33.01 10.88
CA VAL A 683 -1.73 -32.88 11.79
C VAL A 683 -1.49 -31.61 12.60
N VAL A 684 -2.55 -30.81 12.72
CA VAL A 684 -2.58 -29.55 13.46
C VAL A 684 -3.60 -29.71 14.59
N SER A 685 -3.27 -29.19 15.78
CA SER A 685 -4.15 -29.24 16.94
C SER A 685 -3.94 -28.04 17.84
N SER A 686 -5.03 -27.45 18.32
CA SER A 686 -5.03 -26.46 19.41
C SER A 686 -5.12 -27.12 20.79
N GLU A 687 -5.40 -28.43 20.86
CA GLU A 687 -5.76 -29.15 22.08
C GLU A 687 -4.67 -30.13 22.56
N TYR A 688 -4.01 -30.83 21.63
CA TYR A 688 -3.22 -32.03 21.94
C TYR A 688 -1.87 -32.04 21.23
N SER A 689 -0.79 -32.26 22.00
CA SER A 689 0.56 -32.41 21.44
C SER A 689 0.72 -33.71 20.64
N GLY A 690 1.58 -33.70 19.61
CA GLY A 690 1.92 -34.91 18.86
C GLY A 690 1.98 -34.69 17.36
N GLY A 691 1.51 -35.67 16.58
CA GLY A 691 1.53 -35.59 15.12
C GLY A 691 1.16 -36.89 14.43
N ILE A 692 1.79 -37.14 13.28
CA ILE A 692 1.40 -38.17 12.32
C ILE A 692 2.61 -38.89 11.73
N GLN A 693 2.50 -40.22 11.61
CA GLN A 693 3.51 -41.12 11.05
C GLN A 693 2.89 -42.02 9.97
N TYR A 694 3.55 -42.16 8.83
CA TYR A 694 3.00 -42.84 7.65
C TYR A 694 4.08 -43.57 6.83
N ARG A 695 3.65 -44.53 5.98
CA ARG A 695 4.51 -45.23 5.02
C ARG A 695 3.78 -45.70 3.76
N ALA A 696 4.51 -45.80 2.66
CA ALA A 696 4.02 -46.29 1.37
C ALA A 696 4.51 -47.72 1.06
N HIS A 697 3.69 -48.47 0.33
CA HIS A 697 4.12 -49.60 -0.48
C HIS A 697 4.25 -49.12 -1.93
N VAL A 698 5.46 -49.08 -2.47
CA VAL A 698 5.77 -48.56 -3.81
C VAL A 698 6.11 -49.70 -4.77
N GLN A 699 5.70 -49.56 -6.02
CA GLN A 699 6.07 -50.48 -7.11
C GLN A 699 7.57 -50.78 -7.09
N SER A 700 7.92 -52.08 -7.13
CA SER A 700 9.29 -52.61 -7.14
C SER A 700 10.16 -52.33 -5.90
N LEU A 701 9.75 -51.44 -4.99
CA LEU A 701 10.46 -51.15 -3.73
C LEU A 701 9.82 -51.85 -2.52
N GLY A 702 8.52 -52.16 -2.58
CA GLY A 702 7.77 -52.73 -1.47
C GLY A 702 7.44 -51.69 -0.40
N TRP A 703 7.28 -52.13 0.85
CA TRP A 703 7.06 -51.23 1.99
C TRP A 703 8.31 -50.42 2.30
N MET A 704 8.19 -49.10 2.19
CA MET A 704 9.19 -48.14 2.65
C MET A 704 9.20 -48.07 4.20
N PRO A 705 10.26 -47.53 4.82
CA PRO A 705 10.27 -47.21 6.25
C PRO A 705 9.09 -46.31 6.65
N TRP A 706 8.71 -46.38 7.93
CA TRP A 706 7.86 -45.35 8.53
C TRP A 706 8.61 -44.02 8.60
N THR A 707 7.91 -42.94 8.30
CA THR A 707 8.41 -41.57 8.44
C THR A 707 7.33 -40.69 9.08
N ASN A 708 7.74 -39.63 9.75
CA ASN A 708 6.82 -38.65 10.35
C ASN A 708 6.60 -37.49 9.39
N SER A 709 5.52 -36.72 9.60
CA SER A 709 5.48 -35.32 9.14
C SER A 709 6.80 -34.61 9.52
N PRO A 710 7.40 -33.78 8.65
CA PRO A 710 6.93 -33.32 7.34
C PRO A 710 7.69 -34.00 6.19
N ASN A 711 7.83 -35.33 6.22
CA ASN A 711 8.53 -36.09 5.19
C ASN A 711 7.52 -36.85 4.34
N TYR A 712 7.54 -36.66 3.02
CA TYR A 712 6.65 -37.44 2.15
C TYR A 712 6.98 -38.93 2.15
N ILE A 713 5.97 -39.77 1.89
CA ILE A 713 6.13 -41.20 1.57
C ILE A 713 5.96 -41.41 0.07
N GLY A 714 6.59 -42.46 -0.47
CA GLY A 714 6.55 -42.74 -1.91
C GLY A 714 7.78 -42.18 -2.63
N THR A 715 7.61 -41.78 -3.89
CA THR A 715 8.70 -41.30 -4.75
C THR A 715 8.30 -40.11 -5.61
N VAL A 716 9.07 -39.03 -5.56
CA VAL A 716 9.00 -37.93 -6.53
C VAL A 716 9.99 -38.19 -7.68
N GLY A 717 9.61 -37.90 -8.92
CA GLY A 717 10.48 -37.98 -10.12
C GLY A 717 10.86 -39.38 -10.62
N GLN A 718 10.73 -40.44 -9.82
CA GLN A 718 11.18 -41.80 -10.18
C GLN A 718 10.22 -42.59 -11.10
N ASN A 719 9.05 -42.04 -11.42
CA ASN A 719 7.99 -42.70 -12.21
C ASN A 719 7.42 -44.01 -11.62
N LEU A 720 7.68 -44.31 -10.35
CA LEU A 720 7.05 -45.42 -9.63
C LEU A 720 5.69 -44.99 -9.06
N ARG A 721 4.74 -45.93 -8.98
CA ARG A 721 3.42 -45.74 -8.35
C ARG A 721 3.45 -46.15 -6.87
N MET A 722 2.63 -45.49 -6.07
CA MET A 722 2.15 -46.04 -4.80
C MET A 722 1.07 -47.10 -5.08
N GLU A 723 1.12 -48.22 -4.35
CA GLU A 723 0.17 -49.34 -4.48
C GLU A 723 -0.67 -49.54 -3.21
N ALA A 724 -0.09 -49.25 -2.05
CA ALA A 724 -0.74 -49.24 -0.75
C ALA A 724 -0.06 -48.24 0.20
N LEU A 725 -0.68 -47.95 1.34
CA LEU A 725 -0.11 -47.10 2.40
C LEU A 725 -0.67 -47.45 3.79
N GLN A 726 -0.01 -46.96 4.83
CA GLN A 726 -0.44 -47.02 6.23
C GLN A 726 -0.13 -45.67 6.91
N ILE A 727 -1.01 -45.21 7.81
CA ILE A 727 -0.96 -43.93 8.54
C ILE A 727 -1.40 -44.17 10.01
N GLN A 728 -0.72 -43.56 10.97
CA GLN A 728 -1.04 -43.60 12.39
C GLN A 728 -0.67 -42.27 13.07
N LEU A 729 -1.34 -41.92 14.17
CA LEU A 729 -0.98 -40.76 14.99
C LEU A 729 0.17 -41.06 15.95
N THR A 730 0.83 -40.01 16.44
CA THR A 730 1.90 -40.05 17.44
C THR A 730 1.66 -38.97 18.50
N GLY A 731 2.27 -39.11 19.68
CA GLY A 731 2.09 -38.17 20.80
C GLY A 731 0.74 -38.33 21.52
N ASP A 732 0.31 -37.27 22.19
CA ASP A 732 -0.88 -37.23 23.05
C ASP A 732 -2.19 -37.26 22.24
N ILE A 733 -2.21 -36.59 21.07
CA ILE A 733 -3.33 -36.63 20.12
C ILE A 733 -3.70 -38.07 19.68
N ALA A 734 -2.76 -39.02 19.72
CA ALA A 734 -3.02 -40.44 19.45
C ALA A 734 -3.85 -41.14 20.54
N ALA A 735 -3.98 -40.57 21.73
CA ALA A 735 -4.92 -41.02 22.76
C ALA A 735 -6.35 -40.47 22.51
N HIS A 736 -6.46 -39.25 21.98
CA HIS A 736 -7.72 -38.52 21.84
C HIS A 736 -8.43 -38.70 20.48
N TYR A 737 -7.68 -38.99 19.40
CA TYR A 737 -8.22 -39.19 18.06
C TYR A 737 -7.75 -40.51 17.43
N SER A 738 -8.55 -41.08 16.53
CA SER A 738 -8.13 -42.07 15.52
C SER A 738 -7.97 -41.38 14.17
N ILE A 739 -6.97 -41.79 13.38
CA ILE A 739 -6.81 -41.33 12.00
C ILE A 739 -7.37 -42.37 11.03
N ARG A 740 -8.36 -41.98 10.25
CA ARG A 740 -9.07 -42.82 9.27
C ARG A 740 -8.72 -42.41 7.86
N TYR A 741 -8.59 -43.37 6.95
CA TYR A 741 -8.23 -43.11 5.55
C TYR A 741 -8.84 -44.12 4.59
N SER A 742 -9.06 -43.70 3.34
CA SER A 742 -9.54 -44.53 2.24
C SER A 742 -8.75 -44.20 0.96
N ALA A 743 -8.43 -45.23 0.17
CA ALA A 743 -7.71 -45.08 -1.10
C ALA A 743 -8.62 -45.37 -2.30
N HIS A 744 -8.48 -44.58 -3.36
CA HIS A 744 -9.03 -44.86 -4.68
C HIS A 744 -8.01 -45.70 -5.47
N VAL A 745 -8.33 -46.96 -5.76
CA VAL A 745 -7.42 -47.90 -6.42
C VAL A 745 -7.87 -48.20 -7.85
N GLN A 746 -6.90 -48.24 -8.78
CA GLN A 746 -7.11 -48.57 -10.19
C GLN A 746 -7.95 -49.86 -10.36
N GLY A 747 -9.10 -49.74 -11.03
CA GLY A 747 -9.97 -50.88 -11.31
C GLY A 747 -10.62 -51.50 -10.07
N ILE A 748 -10.72 -50.74 -8.98
CA ILE A 748 -11.50 -51.06 -7.78
C ILE A 748 -12.41 -49.88 -7.41
N GLY A 749 -11.90 -48.65 -7.51
CA GLY A 749 -12.55 -47.44 -6.99
C GLY A 749 -12.14 -47.15 -5.56
N TRP A 750 -12.95 -46.37 -4.83
CA TRP A 750 -12.77 -46.12 -3.40
C TRP A 750 -12.96 -47.41 -2.58
N GLN A 751 -11.99 -47.72 -1.72
CA GLN A 751 -12.10 -48.82 -0.75
C GLN A 751 -12.82 -48.37 0.53
N SER A 752 -13.23 -49.33 1.36
CA SER A 752 -13.71 -49.05 2.72
C SER A 752 -12.64 -48.28 3.51
N TRP A 753 -13.09 -47.39 4.40
CA TRP A 753 -12.21 -46.72 5.35
C TRP A 753 -11.49 -47.73 6.26
N VAL A 754 -10.21 -47.47 6.49
CA VAL A 754 -9.36 -48.15 7.47
C VAL A 754 -8.84 -47.13 8.48
N ALA A 755 -8.25 -47.57 9.59
CA ALA A 755 -7.78 -46.67 10.66
C ALA A 755 -6.40 -47.08 11.22
N ASP A 756 -5.73 -46.16 11.91
CA ASP A 756 -4.67 -46.43 12.91
C ASP A 756 -3.71 -47.58 12.53
N GLY A 757 -2.89 -47.33 11.52
CA GLY A 757 -1.87 -48.26 11.00
C GLY A 757 -2.38 -49.39 10.08
N GLN A 758 -3.67 -49.48 9.76
CA GLN A 758 -4.19 -50.48 8.81
C GLN A 758 -3.86 -50.16 7.33
N THR A 759 -3.82 -51.17 6.47
CA THR A 759 -3.43 -50.99 5.06
C THR A 759 -4.59 -50.48 4.20
N ALA A 760 -4.45 -49.28 3.62
CA ALA A 760 -5.25 -48.84 2.48
C ALA A 760 -4.51 -49.14 1.15
N GLY A 761 -5.23 -49.42 0.07
CA GLY A 761 -4.67 -49.82 -1.23
C GLY A 761 -4.62 -51.33 -1.44
N THR A 762 -3.66 -51.80 -2.24
CA THR A 762 -3.42 -53.24 -2.51
C THR A 762 -1.93 -53.54 -2.63
N THR A 763 -1.43 -54.51 -1.87
CA THR A 763 -0.08 -55.07 -2.08
C THR A 763 -0.14 -56.25 -3.06
N GLY A 764 0.92 -56.44 -3.86
CA GLY A 764 1.07 -57.60 -4.76
C GLY A 764 0.13 -57.66 -5.98
N GLN A 765 -0.90 -56.81 -6.09
CA GLN A 765 -1.85 -56.79 -7.21
C GLN A 765 -1.42 -55.92 -8.41
N ALA A 766 -0.28 -55.24 -8.32
CA ALA A 766 0.25 -54.31 -9.35
C ALA A 766 -0.67 -53.12 -9.72
N LYS A 767 -1.67 -52.80 -8.89
CA LYS A 767 -2.58 -51.65 -9.06
C LYS A 767 -2.02 -50.41 -8.37
N ARG A 768 -2.18 -49.24 -9.00
CA ARG A 768 -1.87 -47.94 -8.40
C ARG A 768 -2.99 -47.47 -7.45
N VAL A 769 -2.61 -46.72 -6.42
CA VAL A 769 -3.47 -45.71 -5.81
C VAL A 769 -3.51 -44.50 -6.76
N GLU A 770 -4.68 -43.90 -6.93
CA GLU A 770 -4.91 -42.73 -7.78
C GLU A 770 -5.25 -41.47 -6.95
N ALA A 771 -5.95 -41.66 -5.82
CA ALA A 771 -6.31 -40.63 -4.84
C ALA A 771 -6.49 -41.22 -3.43
N ILE A 772 -6.55 -40.36 -2.43
CA ILE A 772 -6.77 -40.67 -1.00
C ILE A 772 -7.73 -39.67 -0.34
N LYS A 773 -8.45 -40.14 0.69
CA LYS A 773 -9.08 -39.32 1.73
C LYS A 773 -8.47 -39.67 3.09
N ILE A 774 -8.31 -38.70 3.98
CA ILE A 774 -7.86 -38.87 5.37
C ILE A 774 -8.75 -37.99 6.26
N GLU A 775 -9.18 -38.49 7.41
CA GLU A 775 -9.97 -37.74 8.40
C GLU A 775 -9.56 -38.13 9.83
N LEU A 776 -9.52 -37.18 10.74
CA LEU A 776 -9.47 -37.42 12.18
C LEU A 776 -10.88 -37.68 12.71
N VAL A 777 -11.00 -38.63 13.65
CA VAL A 777 -12.24 -38.82 14.42
C VAL A 777 -11.93 -38.92 15.91
N PRO A 778 -12.69 -38.25 16.79
CA PRO A 778 -12.52 -38.39 18.24
C PRO A 778 -12.68 -39.84 18.71
N LYS A 779 -11.93 -40.20 19.75
CA LYS A 779 -12.07 -41.48 20.47
C LYS A 779 -13.15 -41.37 21.56
N PRO A 780 -13.90 -42.47 21.82
CA PRO A 780 -14.97 -42.53 22.82
C PRO A 780 -14.48 -42.80 24.24
#